data_AF-A0A3A8LRC5-F1
#
_entry.id   AF-A0A3A8LRC5-F1
#
_cell.length_a   1.000
_cell.length_b   1.000
_cell.length_c   1.000
_cell.angle_alpha   90.00
_cell.angle_beta   90.00
_cell.angle_gamma   90.00
#
_symmetry.space_group_name_H-M   'P 1'
#
loop_
_entity.id
_entity.type
_entity.pdbx_description
1 polymer ?
#
loop_
_entity_poly.entity_id
_entity_poly.type
_entity_poly.pdbx_seq_one_letter_code
_entity_poly.pdbx_strand_id
1 'polypeptide(L)'
;MLSAASLTGACSDTTSTAGAAGLTGTYDVVLSNQLVFVTSQDRDELRVLDLTRSPREFIPAPNPLEPLSIPVVARPDALTRDVGYDAEGNDVSGPYIYARSSGGRSISVVAADRARLNEVTRLSTGQLITAFAAHAPVAEGQPSVLYYALQTRPEAAEALCGPFGGGVVMRQDLPAPDAFDAATLPAALPVFCLQPADTVLSMITLPARAGVTDSLVIAIRNVTGTSRLVRAVADGASVEVAYKRPRPAPYTVPTYTDLVDIPARLVTTHPAYGPTTARVSQGRYVYVVLDELTCVSADCEGVIALDNGPDPLAPSATPVLARDVTGAPMLTLRPPAGLPTGLTLRAGLEVREFLSDNIAYTSPIPLLGIVPSSNGQVTLFRADERRAFNLDRDPTTGPLHASVSVELRDGTENIRTDQFQSIRVEQPGCPQRTDVANATAFLCDGTLPSGTYRFVFRGILPGLIDLTRDLTVEDAPFLVETSLAAARAVIPGDSIVLANNVGACAQTVRVLRLEDLGDGRTRLYPDLGDADTLGALETCATYPNYSVRAGPTAKPFVLYSGLESSDSYVQRLDVGEAYTVSNFLDYYYHADGFDLGLDPAKPTPTFAPAPLSLTLTATFGDASRLNAGDRYVVTLLPRFRRYIFGVDISSSSNLTAYRLPGSVVATDVEGSSLAYIAYPSADGVLQVALENITDNADNLQYLRAFQ
;
A
#
# COMPACT_ATOMS: atom_id res chain seq x y z
N MET A 1 -48.05 29.94 38.17
CA MET A 1 -47.69 30.80 37.02
C MET A 1 -46.18 30.67 36.81
N LEU A 2 -45.78 30.16 35.63
CA LEU A 2 -44.57 30.45 34.82
C LEU A 2 -43.19 30.49 35.52
N SER A 3 -42.04 30.03 35.01
CA SER A 3 -41.55 29.22 33.89
C SER A 3 -40.05 29.57 33.77
N ALA A 4 -39.14 28.60 33.63
CA ALA A 4 -37.83 28.72 32.94
C ALA A 4 -37.15 27.34 32.98
N ALA A 5 -37.36 26.47 31.98
CA ALA A 5 -36.67 26.44 30.68
C ALA A 5 -35.17 26.08 30.80
N SER A 6 -34.93 24.77 30.89
CA SER A 6 -33.65 24.11 30.64
C SER A 6 -33.30 24.18 29.15
N LEU A 7 -32.24 24.93 28.81
CA LEU A 7 -31.53 24.72 27.53
C LEU A 7 -30.50 23.62 27.74
N THR A 8 -30.88 22.38 27.46
CA THR A 8 -29.93 21.30 27.16
C THR A 8 -29.54 21.44 25.69
N GLY A 9 -28.27 21.78 25.44
CA GLY A 9 -27.69 21.79 24.11
C GLY A 9 -27.78 20.40 23.49
N ALA A 10 -28.42 20.33 22.32
CA ALA A 10 -28.30 19.19 21.43
C ALA A 10 -26.91 19.24 20.81
N CYS A 11 -25.99 18.41 21.29
CA CYS A 11 -24.83 18.03 20.49
C CYS A 11 -25.34 17.26 19.27
N SER A 12 -25.04 17.76 18.08
CA SER A 12 -25.22 17.03 16.84
C SER A 12 -24.24 15.85 16.83
N ASP A 13 -24.65 14.70 17.34
CA ASP A 13 -23.95 13.43 17.10
C ASP A 13 -24.21 12.99 15.66
N THR A 14 -23.54 13.68 14.73
CA THR A 14 -23.35 13.24 13.35
C THR A 14 -21.89 12.89 13.20
N THR A 15 -21.45 11.80 13.84
CA THR A 15 -20.33 11.04 13.31
C THR A 15 -20.83 10.44 12.00
N SER A 16 -20.71 11.20 10.90
CA SER A 16 -20.91 10.64 9.57
C SER A 16 -20.04 9.39 9.50
N THR A 17 -20.65 8.22 9.27
CA THR A 17 -19.91 7.02 8.89
C THR A 17 -19.26 7.35 7.55
N ALA A 18 -18.06 7.91 7.61
CA ALA A 18 -17.31 8.32 6.45
C ALA A 18 -17.00 7.05 5.64
N GLY A 19 -17.07 7.15 4.31
CA GLY A 19 -16.73 6.05 3.41
C GLY A 19 -15.28 5.57 3.62
N ALA A 20 -14.87 4.52 2.90
CA ALA A 20 -13.49 4.06 2.92
C ALA A 20 -12.53 5.25 2.68
N ALA A 21 -11.57 5.45 3.59
CA ALA A 21 -10.63 6.58 3.65
C ALA A 21 -11.24 7.98 3.89
N GLY A 22 -12.46 8.09 4.43
CA GLY A 22 -13.06 9.40 4.76
C GLY A 22 -13.63 10.14 3.54
N LEU A 23 -13.71 9.49 2.38
CA LEU A 23 -14.29 10.06 1.17
C LEU A 23 -15.79 10.28 1.39
N THR A 24 -16.23 11.54 1.28
CA THR A 24 -17.64 11.93 1.30
C THR A 24 -18.15 12.04 -0.14
N GLY A 25 -19.28 11.38 -0.44
CA GLY A 25 -19.86 11.30 -1.79
C GLY A 25 -19.47 10.02 -2.53
N THR A 26 -19.73 8.84 -1.97
CA THR A 26 -19.29 7.58 -2.59
C THR A 26 -20.31 7.01 -3.56
N TYR A 27 -19.89 6.89 -4.83
CA TYR A 27 -20.40 5.82 -5.68
C TYR A 27 -19.94 4.50 -5.08
N ASP A 28 -20.88 3.65 -4.68
CA ASP A 28 -20.60 2.26 -4.39
C ASP A 28 -21.01 1.39 -5.58
N VAL A 29 -20.29 0.28 -5.79
CA VAL A 29 -20.53 -0.64 -6.90
C VAL A 29 -20.56 -2.08 -6.41
N VAL A 30 -21.55 -2.82 -6.88
CA VAL A 30 -21.65 -4.28 -6.66
C VAL A 30 -21.97 -4.99 -7.96
N LEU A 31 -21.41 -6.18 -8.12
CA LEU A 31 -21.63 -7.04 -9.28
C LEU A 31 -22.59 -8.17 -8.89
N SER A 32 -23.68 -8.34 -9.63
CA SER A 32 -24.59 -9.48 -9.48
C SER A 32 -25.08 -9.92 -10.86
N ASN A 33 -25.02 -11.20 -11.19
CA ASN A 33 -25.55 -11.76 -12.44
C ASN A 33 -25.11 -11.02 -13.72
N GLN A 34 -23.83 -10.64 -13.84
CA GLN A 34 -23.30 -9.84 -14.97
C GLN A 34 -23.97 -8.46 -15.12
N LEU A 35 -24.51 -7.92 -14.03
CA LEU A 35 -25.01 -6.56 -13.90
C LEU A 35 -24.17 -5.82 -12.86
N VAL A 36 -23.70 -4.62 -13.19
CA VAL A 36 -23.02 -3.74 -12.22
C VAL A 36 -24.02 -2.72 -11.74
N PHE A 37 -24.37 -2.81 -10.46
CA PHE A 37 -25.22 -1.84 -9.77
C PHE A 37 -24.33 -0.73 -9.21
N VAL A 38 -24.79 0.50 -9.38
CA VAL A 38 -24.04 1.71 -9.08
C VAL A 38 -24.97 2.62 -8.27
N THR A 39 -24.54 3.10 -7.10
CA THR A 39 -25.31 4.12 -6.36
C THR A 39 -25.33 5.45 -7.11
N SER A 40 -26.10 6.44 -6.66
CA SER A 40 -26.00 7.81 -7.14
C SER A 40 -25.87 8.75 -5.95
N GLN A 41 -24.97 9.73 -6.04
CA GLN A 41 -24.74 10.67 -4.94
C GLN A 41 -25.86 11.71 -4.80
N ASP A 42 -26.36 12.20 -5.93
CA ASP A 42 -27.29 13.32 -5.99
C ASP A 42 -28.74 12.89 -6.23
N ARG A 43 -28.97 11.59 -6.44
CA ARG A 43 -30.29 11.04 -6.77
C ARG A 43 -30.62 9.84 -5.91
N ASP A 44 -31.92 9.64 -5.73
CA ASP A 44 -32.48 8.55 -4.92
C ASP A 44 -32.65 7.29 -5.80
N GLU A 45 -31.58 6.91 -6.50
CA GLU A 45 -31.63 5.93 -7.59
C GLU A 45 -30.39 5.01 -7.62
N LEU A 46 -30.56 3.79 -8.14
CA LEU A 46 -29.47 2.92 -8.57
C LEU A 46 -29.45 2.83 -10.09
N ARG A 47 -28.27 2.91 -10.68
CA ARG A 47 -28.06 2.66 -12.11
C ARG A 47 -27.48 1.27 -12.31
N VAL A 48 -27.88 0.62 -13.40
CA VAL A 48 -27.50 -0.77 -13.67
C VAL A 48 -26.84 -0.87 -15.04
N LEU A 49 -25.57 -1.22 -15.08
CA LEU A 49 -24.82 -1.45 -16.31
C LEU A 49 -24.91 -2.94 -16.68
N ASP A 50 -25.44 -3.23 -17.87
CA ASP A 50 -25.51 -4.59 -18.39
C ASP A 50 -24.20 -4.99 -19.07
N LEU A 51 -23.47 -5.95 -18.49
CA LEU A 51 -22.17 -6.33 -19.03
C LEU A 51 -22.29 -7.18 -20.30
N THR A 52 -23.44 -7.81 -20.52
CA THR A 52 -23.67 -8.69 -21.69
C THR A 52 -24.23 -7.95 -22.90
N ARG A 53 -24.45 -6.62 -22.82
CA ARG A 53 -24.88 -5.81 -23.98
C ARG A 53 -23.68 -5.25 -24.73
N SER A 54 -23.84 -5.12 -26.05
CA SER A 54 -22.86 -4.46 -26.93
C SER A 54 -23.57 -3.43 -27.83
N PRO A 55 -23.32 -2.12 -27.66
CA PRO A 55 -22.41 -1.53 -26.66
C PRO A 55 -22.96 -1.70 -25.22
N ARG A 56 -22.06 -1.87 -24.25
CA ARG A 56 -22.43 -1.78 -22.82
C ARG A 56 -23.01 -0.41 -22.54
N GLU A 57 -24.15 -0.37 -21.86
CA GLU A 57 -24.91 0.83 -21.54
C GLU A 57 -25.76 0.59 -20.29
N PHE A 58 -26.18 1.66 -19.63
CA PHE A 58 -27.12 1.56 -18.52
C PHE A 58 -28.48 1.06 -19.01
N ILE A 59 -29.05 0.09 -18.29
CA ILE A 59 -30.37 -0.47 -18.61
C ILE A 59 -31.44 0.59 -18.35
N PRO A 60 -32.36 0.82 -19.30
CA PRO A 60 -33.51 1.67 -19.05
C PRO A 60 -34.42 1.12 -17.95
N ALA A 61 -34.90 2.01 -17.08
CA ALA A 61 -35.84 1.65 -16.02
C ALA A 61 -37.06 0.92 -16.62
N PRO A 62 -37.68 -0.02 -15.88
CA PRO A 62 -38.93 -0.65 -16.31
C PRO A 62 -40.08 0.34 -16.59
N ASN A 63 -39.99 1.58 -16.08
CA ASN A 63 -40.98 2.64 -16.28
C ASN A 63 -40.44 3.75 -17.21
N PRO A 64 -41.08 4.01 -18.37
CA PRO A 64 -40.62 5.01 -19.33
C PRO A 64 -40.73 6.48 -18.87
N LEU A 65 -41.30 6.75 -17.69
CA LEU A 65 -41.41 8.08 -17.09
C LEU A 65 -40.26 8.42 -16.13
N GLU A 66 -39.42 7.44 -15.77
CA GLU A 66 -38.25 7.66 -14.90
C GLU A 66 -36.95 7.38 -15.66
N PRO A 67 -35.92 8.23 -15.50
CA PRO A 67 -34.67 8.09 -16.25
C PRO A 67 -33.86 6.88 -15.77
N LEU A 68 -33.71 5.85 -16.62
CA LEU A 68 -32.68 4.78 -16.62
C LEU A 68 -32.22 4.19 -15.25
N SER A 69 -33.07 4.17 -14.22
CA SER A 69 -32.65 3.85 -12.86
C SER A 69 -33.73 3.18 -12.01
N ILE A 70 -33.30 2.55 -10.92
CA ILE A 70 -34.17 1.92 -9.92
C ILE A 70 -34.30 2.89 -8.73
N PRO A 71 -35.50 3.42 -8.42
CA PRO A 71 -35.69 4.25 -7.24
C PRO A 71 -35.39 3.48 -5.95
N VAL A 72 -34.66 4.10 -5.03
CA VAL A 72 -34.27 3.53 -3.74
C VAL A 72 -34.32 4.57 -2.62
N VAL A 73 -33.74 4.26 -1.45
CA VAL A 73 -33.54 5.23 -0.37
C VAL A 73 -32.82 6.48 -0.85
N ALA A 74 -33.02 7.58 -0.13
CA ALA A 74 -32.45 8.86 -0.54
C ALA A 74 -30.92 8.84 -0.49
N ARG A 75 -30.26 9.29 -1.57
CA ARG A 75 -28.79 9.35 -1.71
C ARG A 75 -28.07 8.09 -1.21
N PRO A 76 -28.27 6.93 -1.86
CA PRO A 76 -27.62 5.70 -1.46
C PRO A 76 -26.09 5.84 -1.61
N ASP A 77 -25.32 5.34 -0.64
CA ASP A 77 -23.86 5.48 -0.62
C ASP A 77 -23.11 4.18 -0.31
N ALA A 78 -23.85 3.13 0.03
CA ALA A 78 -23.32 1.79 0.26
C ALA A 78 -24.26 0.75 -0.34
N LEU A 79 -23.67 -0.30 -0.91
CA LEU A 79 -24.34 -1.45 -1.50
C LEU A 79 -23.80 -2.75 -0.89
N THR A 80 -24.69 -3.72 -0.73
CA THR A 80 -24.30 -5.13 -0.59
C THR A 80 -25.18 -5.97 -1.48
N ARG A 81 -24.77 -7.20 -1.74
CA ARG A 81 -25.55 -8.18 -2.50
C ARG A 81 -25.68 -9.45 -1.70
N ASP A 82 -26.59 -10.31 -2.14
CA ASP A 82 -26.57 -11.70 -1.76
C ASP A 82 -25.30 -12.39 -2.33
N VAL A 83 -24.46 -12.89 -1.43
CA VAL A 83 -23.29 -13.70 -1.77
C VAL A 83 -23.60 -15.18 -1.52
N GLY A 84 -23.56 -15.99 -2.56
CA GLY A 84 -23.71 -17.44 -2.50
C GLY A 84 -22.46 -18.15 -2.99
N TYR A 85 -22.37 -19.46 -2.73
CA TYR A 85 -21.32 -20.31 -3.28
C TYR A 85 -21.93 -21.60 -3.82
N ASP A 86 -21.52 -22.03 -5.02
CA ASP A 86 -21.91 -23.34 -5.56
C ASP A 86 -21.16 -24.49 -4.87
N ALA A 87 -21.41 -25.73 -5.32
CA ALA A 87 -20.77 -26.93 -4.77
C ALA A 87 -19.25 -26.90 -4.94
N GLU A 88 -18.77 -26.25 -6.00
CA GLU A 88 -17.37 -26.02 -6.31
C GLU A 88 -16.77 -24.86 -5.50
N GLY A 89 -17.59 -24.05 -4.83
CA GLY A 89 -17.18 -22.88 -4.05
C GLY A 89 -16.97 -21.62 -4.89
N ASN A 90 -17.42 -21.58 -6.14
CA ASN A 90 -17.44 -20.37 -6.95
C ASN A 90 -18.53 -19.41 -6.43
N ASP A 91 -18.30 -18.12 -6.61
CA ASP A 91 -19.26 -17.07 -6.24
C ASP A 91 -20.52 -17.13 -7.11
N VAL A 92 -21.67 -17.27 -6.47
CA VAL A 92 -22.99 -17.24 -7.10
C VAL A 92 -23.74 -16.02 -6.57
N SER A 93 -24.33 -15.26 -7.48
CA SER A 93 -25.16 -14.11 -7.11
C SER A 93 -26.54 -14.58 -6.65
N GLY A 94 -27.03 -14.03 -5.53
CA GLY A 94 -28.41 -14.26 -5.10
C GLY A 94 -29.41 -13.28 -5.72
N PRO A 95 -30.68 -13.37 -5.30
CA PRO A 95 -31.78 -12.62 -5.90
C PRO A 95 -31.84 -11.13 -5.55
N TYR A 96 -31.11 -10.66 -4.53
CA TYR A 96 -31.23 -9.29 -4.03
C TYR A 96 -29.92 -8.49 -4.01
N ILE A 97 -30.10 -7.18 -4.25
CA ILE A 97 -29.17 -6.10 -3.93
C ILE A 97 -29.79 -5.24 -2.82
N TYR A 98 -28.97 -4.73 -1.93
CA TYR A 98 -29.38 -3.91 -0.81
C TYR A 98 -28.69 -2.56 -0.87
N ALA A 99 -29.45 -1.49 -0.72
CA ALA A 99 -28.93 -0.13 -0.69
C ALA A 99 -29.29 0.56 0.63
N ARG A 100 -28.32 1.27 1.21
CA ARG A 100 -28.53 2.19 2.32
C ARG A 100 -27.89 3.53 2.04
N SER A 101 -28.28 4.51 2.84
CA SER A 101 -27.60 5.80 2.94
C SER A 101 -26.86 5.90 4.28
N SER A 102 -25.73 6.58 4.34
CA SER A 102 -25.12 7.00 5.60
C SER A 102 -26.11 7.87 6.39
N GLY A 103 -26.18 7.63 7.69
CA GLY A 103 -27.21 8.25 8.54
C GLY A 103 -28.63 7.71 8.36
N GLY A 104 -28.85 6.79 7.41
CA GLY A 104 -30.16 6.23 7.09
C GLY A 104 -30.71 5.27 8.14
N ARG A 105 -32.04 5.14 8.16
CA ARG A 105 -32.81 4.19 9.00
C ARG A 105 -33.61 3.20 8.17
N SER A 106 -33.26 3.09 6.90
CA SER A 106 -33.96 2.22 5.95
C SER A 106 -32.97 1.55 5.00
N ILE A 107 -33.31 0.34 4.59
CA ILE A 107 -32.62 -0.41 3.53
C ILE A 107 -33.61 -0.67 2.40
N SER A 108 -33.25 -0.26 1.20
CA SER A 108 -33.96 -0.67 -0.01
C SER A 108 -33.53 -2.07 -0.41
N VAL A 109 -34.49 -2.96 -0.62
CA VAL A 109 -34.26 -4.32 -1.12
C VAL A 109 -34.67 -4.34 -2.59
N VAL A 110 -33.69 -4.53 -3.46
CA VAL A 110 -33.85 -4.46 -4.91
C VAL A 110 -33.67 -5.84 -5.50
N ALA A 111 -34.60 -6.28 -6.36
CA ALA A 111 -34.44 -7.52 -7.08
C ALA A 111 -33.31 -7.39 -8.12
N ALA A 112 -32.44 -8.41 -8.17
CA ALA A 112 -31.20 -8.41 -8.95
C ALA A 112 -31.34 -9.10 -10.31
N ASP A 113 -32.52 -9.63 -10.64
CA ASP A 113 -32.80 -10.25 -11.94
C ASP A 113 -33.00 -9.16 -13.00
N ARG A 114 -32.38 -9.33 -14.17
CA ARG A 114 -32.55 -8.45 -15.34
C ARG A 114 -34.03 -8.27 -15.73
N ALA A 115 -34.86 -9.30 -15.56
CA ALA A 115 -36.29 -9.23 -15.85
C ALA A 115 -37.07 -8.41 -14.81
N ARG A 116 -36.48 -8.19 -13.63
CA ARG A 116 -37.16 -7.64 -12.46
C ARG A 116 -36.21 -6.73 -11.67
N LEU A 117 -35.85 -5.61 -12.29
CA LEU A 117 -35.01 -4.56 -11.70
C LEU A 117 -35.88 -3.50 -11.01
N ASN A 118 -36.40 -3.82 -9.82
CA ASN A 118 -37.21 -2.91 -9.02
C ASN A 118 -36.98 -3.06 -7.51
N GLU A 119 -37.28 -2.01 -6.75
CA GLU A 119 -37.37 -2.10 -5.29
C GLU A 119 -38.57 -2.97 -4.92
N VAL A 120 -38.29 -4.11 -4.27
CA VAL A 120 -39.29 -5.08 -3.83
C VAL A 120 -39.89 -4.66 -2.49
N THR A 121 -39.05 -4.12 -1.60
CA THR A 121 -39.49 -3.56 -0.32
C THR A 121 -38.49 -2.55 0.21
N ARG A 122 -38.94 -1.78 1.20
CA ARG A 122 -38.09 -0.91 2.01
C ARG A 122 -38.20 -1.31 3.48
N LEU A 123 -37.09 -1.81 4.01
CA LEU A 123 -37.01 -2.24 5.41
C LEU A 123 -36.73 -1.01 6.29
N SER A 124 -37.71 -0.60 7.10
CA SER A 124 -37.53 0.46 8.09
C SER A 124 -37.09 -0.15 9.42
N THR A 125 -35.87 0.17 9.85
CA THR A 125 -35.29 -0.38 11.09
C THR A 125 -35.58 0.49 12.32
N GLY A 126 -36.03 1.73 12.11
CA GLY A 126 -36.28 2.72 13.16
C GLY A 126 -35.02 3.32 13.81
N GLN A 127 -33.86 2.71 13.59
CA GLN A 127 -32.55 3.07 14.16
C GLN A 127 -31.51 3.27 13.05
N LEU A 128 -30.41 3.95 13.37
CA LEU A 128 -29.34 4.25 12.41
C LEU A 128 -28.61 2.97 11.98
N ILE A 129 -28.46 2.77 10.68
CA ILE A 129 -27.83 1.58 10.09
C ILE A 129 -26.36 1.89 9.79
N THR A 130 -25.45 1.08 10.32
CA THR A 130 -24.01 1.36 10.28
C THR A 130 -23.25 0.51 9.29
N ALA A 131 -23.67 -0.75 9.11
CA ALA A 131 -23.14 -1.68 8.11
C ALA A 131 -24.16 -2.78 7.81
N PHE A 132 -23.97 -3.51 6.71
CA PHE A 132 -24.76 -4.66 6.34
C PHE A 132 -23.93 -5.70 5.59
N ALA A 133 -24.45 -6.92 5.48
CA ALA A 133 -23.97 -7.99 4.60
C ALA A 133 -25.12 -8.96 4.36
N ALA A 134 -25.06 -9.71 3.27
CA ALA A 134 -26.10 -10.70 2.97
C ALA A 134 -25.50 -11.94 2.32
N HIS A 135 -26.14 -13.08 2.53
CA HIS A 135 -25.86 -14.29 1.76
C HIS A 135 -27.09 -14.76 1.00
N ALA A 136 -26.83 -15.37 -0.16
CA ALA A 136 -27.86 -15.97 -0.99
C ALA A 136 -28.52 -17.18 -0.28
N PRO A 137 -29.67 -17.65 -0.78
CA PRO A 137 -30.29 -18.87 -0.28
C PRO A 137 -29.31 -20.05 -0.30
N VAL A 138 -29.20 -20.76 0.84
CA VAL A 138 -28.30 -21.92 0.97
C VAL A 138 -28.80 -23.17 0.23
N ALA A 139 -30.08 -23.18 -0.17
CA ALA A 139 -30.71 -24.21 -0.97
C ALA A 139 -31.94 -23.63 -1.67
N GLU A 140 -32.43 -24.31 -2.72
CA GLU A 140 -33.66 -23.93 -3.40
C GLU A 140 -34.84 -23.85 -2.43
N GLY A 141 -35.63 -22.79 -2.53
CA GLY A 141 -36.77 -22.52 -1.64
C GLY A 141 -36.42 -21.98 -0.25
N GLN A 142 -35.14 -21.84 0.11
CA GLN A 142 -34.72 -21.14 1.32
C GLN A 142 -34.71 -19.62 1.11
N PRO A 143 -34.86 -18.82 2.19
CA PRO A 143 -34.78 -17.37 2.09
C PRO A 143 -33.33 -16.89 1.87
N SER A 144 -33.20 -15.69 1.31
CA SER A 144 -31.96 -14.91 1.41
C SER A 144 -31.90 -14.31 2.81
N VAL A 145 -30.71 -14.11 3.35
CA VAL A 145 -30.56 -13.60 4.72
C VAL A 145 -29.74 -12.33 4.70
N LEU A 146 -30.36 -11.25 5.15
CA LEU A 146 -29.74 -9.94 5.33
C LEU A 146 -29.35 -9.75 6.79
N TYR A 147 -28.07 -9.44 7.01
CA TYR A 147 -27.54 -8.99 8.29
C TYR A 147 -27.29 -7.49 8.24
N TYR A 148 -27.72 -6.76 9.27
CA TYR A 148 -27.48 -5.33 9.38
C TYR A 148 -27.20 -4.89 10.82
N ALA A 149 -26.22 -4.02 10.99
CA ALA A 149 -25.87 -3.44 12.27
C ALA A 149 -26.62 -2.13 12.51
N LEU A 150 -27.11 -1.97 13.74
CA LEU A 150 -27.76 -0.78 14.24
C LEU A 150 -26.89 -0.11 15.29
N GLN A 151 -26.74 1.22 15.21
CA GLN A 151 -26.02 2.03 16.19
C GLN A 151 -26.63 1.89 17.60
N THR A 152 -27.95 1.81 17.64
CA THR A 152 -28.77 1.75 18.83
C THR A 152 -29.69 0.55 18.71
N ARG A 153 -29.79 -0.22 19.79
CA ARG A 153 -30.65 -1.42 19.81
C ARG A 153 -32.15 -1.04 19.80
N PRO A 154 -33.00 -1.80 19.09
CA PRO A 154 -34.44 -1.73 19.22
C PRO A 154 -34.92 -2.46 20.49
N GLU A 155 -36.12 -2.14 20.97
CA GLU A 155 -36.72 -2.77 22.16
C GLU A 155 -36.76 -4.31 22.06
N ALA A 156 -37.02 -4.84 20.86
CA ALA A 156 -37.05 -6.29 20.61
C ALA A 156 -35.71 -7.00 20.91
N ALA A 157 -34.58 -6.27 20.96
CA ALA A 157 -33.26 -6.82 21.25
C ALA A 157 -32.88 -6.78 22.74
N GLU A 158 -33.68 -6.16 23.62
CA GLU A 158 -33.34 -6.02 25.05
C GLU A 158 -33.25 -7.36 25.77
N ALA A 159 -34.08 -8.33 25.39
CA ALA A 159 -34.08 -9.67 25.98
C ALA A 159 -32.73 -10.39 25.76
N LEU A 160 -32.07 -10.13 24.62
CA LEU A 160 -30.78 -10.74 24.28
C LEU A 160 -29.60 -9.92 24.81
N CYS A 161 -29.60 -8.61 24.55
CA CYS A 161 -28.44 -7.76 24.80
C CYS A 161 -28.37 -7.18 26.24
N GLY A 162 -29.32 -7.53 27.10
CA GLY A 162 -29.40 -7.01 28.47
C GLY A 162 -29.70 -5.51 28.52
N PRO A 163 -29.60 -4.84 29.69
CA PRO A 163 -30.05 -3.46 29.87
C PRO A 163 -29.04 -2.38 29.45
N PHE A 164 -27.78 -2.70 29.12
CA PHE A 164 -26.74 -1.71 28.84
C PHE A 164 -26.61 -1.36 27.33
N GLY A 165 -26.71 -0.07 27.00
CA GLY A 165 -26.99 0.49 25.66
C GLY A 165 -25.89 0.40 24.60
N GLY A 166 -25.56 -0.82 24.14
CA GLY A 166 -24.82 -1.04 22.90
C GLY A 166 -25.71 -1.10 21.65
N GLY A 167 -25.08 -1.08 20.47
CA GLY A 167 -25.73 -1.42 19.21
C GLY A 167 -25.97 -2.93 19.05
N VAL A 168 -26.56 -3.35 17.93
CA VAL A 168 -26.91 -4.76 17.69
C VAL A 168 -26.82 -5.10 16.21
N VAL A 169 -26.46 -6.34 15.90
CA VAL A 169 -26.61 -6.93 14.56
C VAL A 169 -27.92 -7.71 14.52
N MET A 170 -28.75 -7.35 13.56
CA MET A 170 -30.03 -7.97 13.28
C MET A 170 -29.92 -8.88 12.06
N ARG A 171 -30.75 -9.90 12.03
CA ARG A 171 -30.97 -10.83 10.92
C ARG A 171 -32.38 -10.65 10.38
N GLN A 172 -32.51 -10.53 9.07
CA GLN A 172 -33.78 -10.48 8.35
C GLN A 172 -33.79 -11.54 7.25
N ASP A 173 -34.71 -12.50 7.37
CA ASP A 173 -34.94 -13.49 6.34
C ASP A 173 -35.88 -12.90 5.27
N LEU A 174 -35.50 -13.07 4.00
CA LEU A 174 -36.18 -12.51 2.83
C LEU A 174 -36.58 -13.65 1.88
N PRO A 175 -37.89 -13.87 1.66
CA PRO A 175 -38.36 -14.84 0.66
C PRO A 175 -37.84 -14.52 -0.75
N ALA A 176 -37.96 -15.46 -1.68
CA ALA A 176 -37.63 -15.21 -3.09
C ALA A 176 -38.49 -14.07 -3.68
N PRO A 177 -38.01 -13.30 -4.67
CA PRO A 177 -38.72 -12.13 -5.20
C PRO A 177 -40.14 -12.44 -5.66
N ASP A 178 -40.38 -13.60 -6.27
CA ASP A 178 -41.68 -14.01 -6.81
C ASP A 178 -42.70 -14.39 -5.74
N ALA A 179 -42.23 -14.80 -4.58
CA ALA A 179 -43.05 -15.12 -3.41
C ALA A 179 -43.05 -13.98 -2.37
N PHE A 180 -42.53 -12.80 -2.73
CA PHE A 180 -42.35 -11.72 -1.79
C PHE A 180 -43.68 -11.02 -1.47
N ASP A 181 -44.07 -11.04 -0.19
CA ASP A 181 -45.13 -10.20 0.36
C ASP A 181 -44.62 -9.48 1.63
N ALA A 182 -44.55 -8.15 1.54
CA ALA A 182 -44.08 -7.28 2.61
C ALA A 182 -44.92 -7.42 3.90
N ALA A 183 -46.21 -7.76 3.78
CA ALA A 183 -47.09 -7.93 4.93
C ALA A 183 -46.82 -9.21 5.72
N THR A 184 -46.16 -10.20 5.08
CA THR A 184 -45.84 -11.51 5.69
C THR A 184 -44.36 -11.66 6.03
N LEU A 185 -43.57 -10.59 5.94
CA LEU A 185 -42.15 -10.63 6.23
C LEU A 185 -41.91 -11.11 7.67
N PRO A 186 -41.06 -12.12 7.91
CA PRO A 186 -40.67 -12.51 9.26
C PRO A 186 -40.08 -11.33 10.03
N ALA A 187 -40.33 -11.26 11.34
CA ALA A 187 -39.73 -10.24 12.18
C ALA A 187 -38.20 -10.40 12.23
N ALA A 188 -37.47 -9.28 12.17
CA ALA A 188 -36.02 -9.29 12.31
C ALA A 188 -35.60 -9.79 13.70
N LEU A 189 -34.57 -10.63 13.76
CA LEU A 189 -34.07 -11.24 14.99
C LEU A 189 -32.70 -10.67 15.37
N PRO A 190 -32.45 -10.34 16.65
CA PRO A 190 -31.12 -9.96 17.09
C PRO A 190 -30.22 -11.21 17.12
N VAL A 191 -29.03 -11.13 16.52
CA VAL A 191 -28.08 -12.26 16.44
C VAL A 191 -26.77 -12.00 17.17
N PHE A 192 -26.40 -10.74 17.36
CA PHE A 192 -25.14 -10.38 18.01
C PHE A 192 -25.22 -8.97 18.63
N CYS A 193 -24.76 -8.82 19.87
CA CYS A 193 -24.83 -7.56 20.61
C CYS A 193 -23.46 -6.88 20.64
N LEU A 194 -23.41 -5.59 20.35
CA LEU A 194 -22.19 -4.80 20.42
C LEU A 194 -21.94 -4.31 21.84
N GLN A 195 -20.68 -4.05 22.20
CA GLN A 195 -20.37 -3.42 23.48
C GLN A 195 -20.84 -1.95 23.47
N PRO A 196 -21.04 -1.33 24.65
CA PRO A 196 -21.41 0.08 24.71
C PRO A 196 -20.45 0.97 23.91
N ALA A 197 -21.02 1.87 23.11
CA ALA A 197 -20.29 2.82 22.26
C ALA A 197 -19.46 2.19 21.11
N ASP A 198 -19.69 0.94 20.77
CA ASP A 198 -19.19 0.34 19.54
C ASP A 198 -20.07 0.68 18.33
N THR A 199 -19.43 0.79 17.17
CA THR A 199 -20.06 0.98 15.87
C THR A 199 -19.44 0.02 14.88
N VAL A 200 -20.27 -0.69 14.11
CA VAL A 200 -19.77 -1.55 13.02
C VAL A 200 -19.43 -0.69 11.81
N LEU A 201 -18.20 -0.79 11.32
CA LEU A 201 -17.74 -0.09 10.12
C LEU A 201 -18.02 -0.90 8.85
N SER A 202 -17.77 -2.21 8.91
CA SER A 202 -17.93 -3.13 7.79
C SER A 202 -18.18 -4.54 8.32
N MET A 203 -18.95 -5.32 7.58
CA MET A 203 -19.20 -6.73 7.91
C MET A 203 -19.26 -7.56 6.63
N ILE A 204 -18.96 -8.85 6.76
CA ILE A 204 -19.10 -9.82 5.67
C ILE A 204 -19.59 -11.16 6.24
N THR A 205 -20.44 -11.85 5.48
CA THR A 205 -20.86 -13.21 5.79
C THR A 205 -19.77 -14.20 5.37
N LEU A 206 -19.37 -15.11 6.25
CA LEU A 206 -18.63 -16.29 5.83
C LEU A 206 -19.56 -17.21 5.01
N PRO A 207 -19.01 -18.12 4.17
CA PRO A 207 -19.81 -19.02 3.34
C PRO A 207 -20.90 -19.77 4.12
N ALA A 208 -22.16 -19.41 3.90
CA ALA A 208 -23.32 -20.03 4.53
C ALA A 208 -23.62 -21.40 3.90
N ARG A 209 -24.09 -22.36 4.70
CA ARG A 209 -24.50 -23.70 4.24
C ARG A 209 -25.68 -24.23 5.03
N ALA A 210 -26.47 -25.09 4.40
CA ALA A 210 -27.61 -25.72 5.04
C ALA A 210 -27.21 -26.51 6.30
N GLY A 211 -27.91 -26.28 7.41
CA GLY A 211 -27.68 -26.98 8.68
C GLY A 211 -26.46 -26.52 9.49
N VAL A 212 -25.76 -25.46 9.04
CA VAL A 212 -24.64 -24.85 9.76
C VAL A 212 -25.06 -23.45 10.20
N THR A 213 -24.70 -23.07 11.42
CA THR A 213 -24.98 -21.70 11.90
C THR A 213 -24.08 -20.70 11.20
N ASP A 214 -24.68 -19.62 10.70
CA ASP A 214 -23.95 -18.59 9.98
C ASP A 214 -22.92 -17.89 10.89
N SER A 215 -21.85 -17.40 10.26
CA SER A 215 -20.82 -16.62 10.94
C SER A 215 -20.54 -15.35 10.17
N LEU A 216 -20.37 -14.25 10.91
CA LEU A 216 -20.09 -12.92 10.40
C LEU A 216 -18.69 -12.52 10.84
N VAL A 217 -17.95 -11.84 9.96
CA VAL A 217 -16.75 -11.11 10.36
C VAL A 217 -17.06 -9.63 10.37
N ILE A 218 -16.76 -8.98 11.49
CA ILE A 218 -17.24 -7.64 11.83
C ILE A 218 -16.04 -6.77 12.20
N ALA A 219 -15.86 -5.68 11.47
CA ALA A 219 -14.95 -4.59 11.78
C ALA A 219 -15.67 -3.57 12.67
N ILE A 220 -15.19 -3.36 13.89
CA ILE A 220 -15.83 -2.53 14.92
C ILE A 220 -14.90 -1.39 15.30
N ARG A 221 -15.44 -0.17 15.42
CA ARG A 221 -14.76 0.98 16.01
C ARG A 221 -15.53 1.48 17.23
N ASN A 222 -14.81 1.73 18.32
CA ASN A 222 -15.36 2.36 19.51
C ASN A 222 -15.31 3.90 19.39
N VAL A 223 -16.19 4.62 20.09
CA VAL A 223 -16.17 6.10 20.14
C VAL A 223 -14.84 6.69 20.63
N THR A 224 -14.04 5.93 21.37
CA THR A 224 -12.68 6.34 21.79
C THR A 224 -11.65 6.31 20.65
N GLY A 225 -12.03 5.82 19.47
CA GLY A 225 -11.18 5.69 18.28
C GLY A 225 -10.49 4.33 18.12
N THR A 226 -10.65 3.41 19.07
CA THR A 226 -10.04 2.07 18.99
C THR A 226 -10.88 1.14 18.13
N SER A 227 -10.28 0.58 17.07
CA SER A 227 -10.89 -0.44 16.22
C SER A 227 -10.40 -1.86 16.52
N ARG A 228 -11.28 -2.83 16.31
CA ARG A 228 -11.00 -4.26 16.44
C ARG A 228 -11.78 -5.07 15.40
N LEU A 229 -11.32 -6.28 15.16
CA LEU A 229 -11.93 -7.23 14.25
C LEU A 229 -12.36 -8.48 15.01
N VAL A 230 -13.62 -8.89 14.84
CA VAL A 230 -14.19 -10.04 15.52
C VAL A 230 -14.95 -10.93 14.54
N ARG A 231 -14.99 -12.24 14.81
CA ARG A 231 -15.99 -13.14 14.22
C ARG A 231 -17.13 -13.31 15.22
N ALA A 232 -18.35 -13.10 14.76
CA ALA A 232 -19.58 -13.36 15.51
C ALA A 232 -20.28 -14.59 14.93
N VAL A 233 -20.69 -15.51 15.80
CA VAL A 233 -21.58 -16.62 15.42
C VAL A 233 -23.02 -16.11 15.48
N ALA A 234 -23.79 -16.30 14.42
CA ALA A 234 -25.18 -15.84 14.35
C ALA A 234 -26.15 -16.85 15.01
N ASP A 235 -25.80 -17.32 16.21
CA ASP A 235 -26.60 -18.24 17.02
C ASP A 235 -27.48 -17.52 18.06
N GLY A 236 -27.35 -16.19 18.18
CA GLY A 236 -28.03 -15.43 19.22
C GLY A 236 -27.44 -15.62 20.62
N ALA A 237 -26.18 -16.08 20.74
CA ALA A 237 -25.47 -16.16 22.03
C ALA A 237 -24.47 -15.01 22.24
N SER A 238 -24.30 -14.12 21.24
CA SER A 238 -23.40 -12.97 21.28
C SER A 238 -21.93 -13.34 21.58
N VAL A 239 -21.43 -14.41 20.96
CA VAL A 239 -20.05 -14.88 21.12
C VAL A 239 -19.10 -14.15 20.17
N GLU A 240 -18.06 -13.53 20.72
CA GLU A 240 -16.97 -12.90 19.98
C GLU A 240 -15.74 -13.80 19.92
N VAL A 241 -15.27 -14.10 18.70
CA VAL A 241 -13.94 -14.67 18.47
C VAL A 241 -13.05 -13.55 17.92
N ALA A 242 -12.18 -13.00 18.76
CA ALA A 242 -11.30 -11.91 18.37
C ALA A 242 -10.27 -12.38 17.34
N TYR A 243 -10.14 -11.63 16.25
CA TYR A 243 -9.00 -11.76 15.36
C TYR A 243 -7.83 -11.02 15.95
N LYS A 244 -6.70 -11.72 16.05
CA LYS A 244 -5.48 -11.14 16.59
C LYS A 244 -4.36 -11.22 15.56
N ARG A 245 -3.51 -10.20 15.60
CA ARG A 245 -2.20 -10.25 14.96
C ARG A 245 -1.12 -10.14 16.04
N PRO A 246 0.05 -10.74 15.82
CA PRO A 246 1.22 -10.37 16.59
C PRO A 246 1.39 -8.84 16.62
N ARG A 247 1.79 -8.29 17.78
CA ARG A 247 2.06 -6.85 17.91
C ARG A 247 3.03 -6.43 16.81
N PRO A 248 2.71 -5.36 16.04
CA PRO A 248 3.69 -4.73 15.18
C PRO A 248 4.81 -4.24 16.08
N ALA A 249 5.90 -4.99 16.09
CA ALA A 249 7.15 -4.54 16.66
C ALA A 249 7.96 -4.10 15.45
N PRO A 250 8.30 -2.80 15.37
CA PRO A 250 9.24 -2.38 14.35
C PRO A 250 10.48 -3.22 14.58
N TYR A 251 10.97 -3.83 13.51
CA TYR A 251 12.30 -4.39 13.56
C TYR A 251 12.38 -5.59 14.52
N THR A 252 11.34 -6.43 14.56
CA THR A 252 11.43 -7.81 15.04
C THR A 252 10.43 -8.69 14.32
N VAL A 253 10.60 -9.98 14.51
CA VAL A 253 9.51 -10.92 14.24
C VAL A 253 8.31 -10.61 15.09
N PRO A 254 7.14 -10.54 14.46
CA PRO A 254 5.93 -10.68 15.22
C PRO A 254 5.82 -12.13 15.73
N THR A 255 6.06 -12.35 17.03
CA THR A 255 5.81 -13.64 17.66
C THR A 255 4.32 -13.78 17.96
N TYR A 256 3.75 -14.98 17.78
CA TYR A 256 2.35 -15.25 18.13
C TYR A 256 2.09 -15.35 19.65
N THR A 257 3.04 -14.89 20.46
CA THR A 257 2.95 -14.84 21.92
C THR A 257 2.47 -13.48 22.43
N ASP A 258 2.70 -12.40 21.68
CA ASP A 258 2.23 -11.05 22.01
C ASP A 258 1.23 -10.59 20.94
N LEU A 259 -0.06 -10.81 21.21
CA LEU A 259 -1.14 -10.64 20.26
C LEU A 259 -1.94 -9.36 20.56
N VAL A 260 -2.15 -8.54 19.53
CA VAL A 260 -2.96 -7.32 19.58
C VAL A 260 -4.19 -7.43 18.69
N ASP A 261 -5.21 -6.62 19.00
CA ASP A 261 -6.37 -6.46 18.14
C ASP A 261 -5.98 -5.91 16.77
N ILE A 262 -6.73 -6.33 15.76
CA ILE A 262 -6.55 -5.87 14.40
C ILE A 262 -7.46 -4.66 14.18
N PRO A 263 -6.90 -3.46 13.99
CA PRO A 263 -7.69 -2.29 13.63
C PRO A 263 -8.08 -2.43 12.17
N ALA A 264 -9.34 -2.77 11.89
CA ALA A 264 -9.86 -2.95 10.55
C ALA A 264 -11.05 -2.02 10.31
N ARG A 265 -11.21 -1.52 9.08
CA ARG A 265 -12.37 -0.70 8.68
C ARG A 265 -13.15 -1.27 7.50
N LEU A 266 -12.55 -2.15 6.71
CA LEU A 266 -13.21 -2.84 5.60
C LEU A 266 -12.84 -4.32 5.66
N VAL A 267 -13.81 -5.20 5.45
CA VAL A 267 -13.66 -6.65 5.43
C VAL A 267 -14.19 -7.22 4.13
N THR A 268 -13.46 -8.18 3.56
CA THR A 268 -13.91 -8.94 2.39
C THR A 268 -13.38 -10.37 2.45
N THR A 269 -13.92 -11.24 1.59
CA THR A 269 -13.52 -12.63 1.48
C THR A 269 -13.52 -13.08 0.02
N HIS A 270 -13.17 -14.34 -0.24
CA HIS A 270 -12.92 -14.86 -1.57
C HIS A 270 -13.73 -16.12 -1.90
N PRO A 271 -14.07 -16.34 -3.19
CA PRO A 271 -14.52 -17.64 -3.68
C PRO A 271 -13.38 -18.67 -3.67
N ALA A 272 -13.70 -19.93 -3.90
CA ALA A 272 -12.72 -20.99 -3.98
C ALA A 272 -11.83 -20.82 -5.23
N TYR A 273 -10.51 -20.97 -5.06
CA TYR A 273 -9.53 -20.70 -6.12
C TYR A 273 -8.41 -21.74 -6.16
N GLY A 274 -7.66 -21.75 -7.27
CA GLY A 274 -6.55 -22.69 -7.51
C GLY A 274 -7.00 -23.98 -8.20
N PRO A 275 -6.04 -24.87 -8.52
CA PRO A 275 -6.33 -26.12 -9.22
C PRO A 275 -7.13 -27.07 -8.31
N THR A 276 -7.99 -27.90 -8.89
CA THR A 276 -8.91 -28.81 -8.16
C THR A 276 -8.20 -29.68 -7.12
N THR A 277 -6.96 -30.09 -7.36
CA THR A 277 -6.16 -30.95 -6.46
C THR A 277 -5.58 -30.23 -5.24
N ALA A 278 -5.45 -28.90 -5.27
CA ALA A 278 -4.91 -28.08 -4.19
C ALA A 278 -5.78 -26.83 -3.95
N ARG A 279 -7.09 -26.97 -4.18
CA ARG A 279 -8.03 -25.86 -4.19
C ARG A 279 -8.16 -25.26 -2.80
N VAL A 280 -8.05 -23.94 -2.72
CA VAL A 280 -8.35 -23.20 -1.50
C VAL A 280 -9.86 -23.01 -1.44
N SER A 281 -10.48 -23.47 -0.36
CA SER A 281 -11.90 -23.32 -0.09
C SER A 281 -12.30 -21.85 0.06
N GLN A 282 -13.51 -21.51 -0.39
CA GLN A 282 -14.11 -20.19 -0.20
C GLN A 282 -14.10 -19.79 1.27
N GLY A 283 -13.94 -18.51 1.59
CA GLY A 283 -14.01 -18.03 2.98
C GLY A 283 -12.82 -18.38 3.89
N ARG A 284 -11.86 -19.18 3.41
CA ARG A 284 -10.69 -19.58 4.20
C ARG A 284 -9.88 -18.37 4.67
N TYR A 285 -9.61 -17.42 3.78
CA TYR A 285 -8.95 -16.18 4.14
C TYR A 285 -9.95 -15.03 4.19
N VAL A 286 -9.84 -14.22 5.24
CA VAL A 286 -10.53 -12.94 5.34
C VAL A 286 -9.52 -11.83 5.15
N TYR A 287 -9.75 -10.99 4.15
CA TYR A 287 -8.92 -9.84 3.86
C TYR A 287 -9.53 -8.60 4.47
N VAL A 288 -8.69 -7.77 5.07
CA VAL A 288 -9.11 -6.53 5.72
C VAL A 288 -8.24 -5.36 5.30
N VAL A 289 -8.89 -4.22 5.11
CA VAL A 289 -8.21 -2.92 5.07
C VAL A 289 -8.07 -2.45 6.51
N LEU A 290 -6.83 -2.19 6.90
CA LEU A 290 -6.51 -1.68 8.23
C LEU A 290 -7.08 -0.28 8.44
N ASP A 291 -7.42 0.02 9.68
CA ASP A 291 -8.00 1.30 10.08
C ASP A 291 -6.90 2.29 10.50
N GLU A 292 -6.52 3.16 9.57
CA GLU A 292 -5.52 4.20 9.80
C GLU A 292 -5.90 5.21 10.90
N LEU A 293 -7.19 5.35 11.22
CA LEU A 293 -7.64 6.29 12.25
C LEU A 293 -7.43 5.76 13.67
N THR A 294 -7.20 4.44 13.82
CA THR A 294 -7.00 3.82 15.12
C THR A 294 -5.56 3.91 15.61
N CYS A 295 -4.56 3.98 14.73
CA CYS A 295 -3.18 4.15 15.17
C CYS A 295 -2.37 5.07 14.27
N VAL A 296 -1.49 5.87 14.90
CA VAL A 296 -0.68 6.93 14.26
C VAL A 296 0.58 6.37 13.59
N SER A 297 0.68 5.04 13.40
CA SER A 297 1.83 4.41 12.75
C SER A 297 1.42 3.82 11.40
N ALA A 298 2.39 3.73 10.48
CA ALA A 298 2.21 3.11 9.17
C ALA A 298 1.71 1.65 9.26
N ASP A 299 1.81 1.01 10.43
CA ASP A 299 1.36 -0.36 10.69
C ASP A 299 -0.17 -0.53 10.79
N CYS A 300 -0.92 0.57 10.68
CA CYS A 300 -2.38 0.57 10.52
C CYS A 300 -2.84 0.93 9.11
N GLU A 301 -1.95 0.92 8.12
CA GLU A 301 -2.29 1.19 6.73
C GLU A 301 -2.05 -0.03 5.84
N GLY A 302 -2.95 -0.24 4.88
CA GLY A 302 -2.84 -1.30 3.87
C GLY A 302 -3.78 -2.48 4.11
N VAL A 303 -3.51 -3.59 3.43
CA VAL A 303 -4.32 -4.80 3.42
C VAL A 303 -3.57 -5.95 4.09
N ILE A 304 -4.26 -6.65 4.98
CA ILE A 304 -3.80 -7.93 5.53
C ILE A 304 -4.86 -9.02 5.32
N ALA A 305 -4.48 -10.28 5.50
CA ALA A 305 -5.32 -11.46 5.40
C ALA A 305 -5.18 -12.32 6.65
N LEU A 306 -6.26 -12.98 7.01
CA LEU A 306 -6.39 -13.79 8.23
C LEU A 306 -6.84 -15.18 7.83
N ASP A 307 -6.19 -16.20 8.39
CA ASP A 307 -6.52 -17.60 8.11
C ASP A 307 -7.59 -18.08 9.09
N ASN A 308 -8.77 -18.39 8.56
CA ASN A 308 -9.87 -19.02 9.29
C ASN A 308 -9.72 -20.54 9.38
N GLY A 309 -8.61 -21.12 8.96
CA GLY A 309 -8.41 -22.56 8.92
C GLY A 309 -8.87 -23.18 7.60
N PRO A 310 -8.48 -24.44 7.34
CA PRO A 310 -8.69 -25.08 6.04
C PRO A 310 -10.16 -25.42 5.75
N ASP A 311 -10.96 -25.65 6.80
CA ASP A 311 -12.35 -26.03 6.68
C ASP A 311 -13.26 -24.79 6.82
N PRO A 312 -13.96 -24.37 5.74
CA PRO A 312 -14.91 -23.27 5.84
C PRO A 312 -16.13 -23.61 6.72
N LEU A 313 -16.40 -24.90 6.98
CA LEU A 313 -17.50 -25.36 7.84
C LEU A 313 -17.17 -25.31 9.33
N ALA A 314 -15.88 -25.35 9.66
CA ALA A 314 -15.41 -25.26 11.03
C ALA A 314 -14.29 -24.22 11.13
N PRO A 315 -14.62 -22.92 10.97
CA PRO A 315 -13.63 -21.87 11.09
C PRO A 315 -12.87 -21.94 12.42
N SER A 316 -11.55 -21.84 12.37
CA SER A 316 -10.63 -21.88 13.52
C SER A 316 -11.12 -20.98 14.65
N ALA A 317 -11.12 -21.50 15.88
CA ALA A 317 -11.44 -20.70 17.07
C ALA A 317 -10.36 -19.66 17.41
N THR A 318 -9.17 -19.77 16.81
CA THR A 318 -8.06 -18.83 16.98
C THR A 318 -7.56 -18.42 15.60
N PRO A 319 -8.29 -17.56 14.87
CA PRO A 319 -7.82 -17.08 13.59
C PRO A 319 -6.60 -16.17 13.79
N VAL A 320 -5.65 -16.28 12.87
CA VAL A 320 -4.35 -15.62 12.96
C VAL A 320 -3.99 -14.95 11.65
N LEU A 321 -3.00 -14.04 11.70
CA LEU A 321 -2.36 -13.49 10.51
C LEU A 321 -1.95 -14.61 9.55
N ALA A 322 -2.42 -14.53 8.30
CA ALA A 322 -2.14 -15.51 7.26
C ALA A 322 -0.65 -15.54 6.92
N ARG A 323 -0.23 -16.65 6.31
CA ARG A 323 1.14 -16.84 5.82
C ARG A 323 1.16 -16.76 4.29
N ASP A 324 2.22 -16.21 3.73
CA ASP A 324 2.44 -16.21 2.29
C ASP A 324 2.92 -17.57 1.77
N VAL A 325 3.26 -17.66 0.48
CA VAL A 325 3.72 -18.88 -0.18
C VAL A 325 5.05 -19.43 0.35
N THR A 326 5.87 -18.61 1.01
CA THR A 326 7.12 -19.04 1.66
C THR A 326 6.86 -19.62 3.05
N GLY A 327 5.66 -19.38 3.59
CA GLY A 327 5.28 -19.77 4.95
C GLY A 327 5.65 -18.74 6.02
N ALA A 328 6.20 -17.59 5.65
CA ALA A 328 6.31 -16.42 6.52
C ALA A 328 4.92 -15.79 6.75
N PRO A 329 4.65 -15.15 7.90
CA PRO A 329 3.51 -14.25 8.07
C PRO A 329 3.51 -13.24 6.95
N MET A 330 2.33 -13.03 6.37
CA MET A 330 2.21 -12.08 5.28
C MET A 330 2.60 -10.68 5.75
N LEU A 331 3.23 -9.95 4.85
CA LEU A 331 3.50 -8.55 5.04
C LEU A 331 2.26 -7.74 4.70
N THR A 332 2.13 -6.57 5.32
CA THR A 332 1.02 -5.67 5.03
C THR A 332 1.16 -5.15 3.60
N LEU A 333 0.12 -5.34 2.80
CA LEU A 333 0.10 -4.92 1.40
C LEU A 333 -0.32 -3.46 1.34
N ARG A 334 0.65 -2.57 1.18
CA ARG A 334 0.41 -1.12 1.13
C ARG A 334 0.43 -0.63 -0.32
N PRO A 335 -0.51 0.24 -0.72
CA PRO A 335 -0.31 1.09 -1.89
C PRO A 335 1.01 1.86 -1.77
N PRO A 336 1.66 2.22 -2.88
CA PRO A 336 2.91 3.00 -2.83
C PRO A 336 2.71 4.40 -2.24
N ALA A 337 1.51 4.97 -2.35
CA ALA A 337 1.11 6.20 -1.70
C ALA A 337 -0.42 6.25 -1.55
N GLY A 338 -0.90 7.10 -0.64
CA GLY A 338 -2.33 7.23 -0.34
C GLY A 338 -2.88 6.06 0.49
N LEU A 339 -4.16 6.19 0.85
CA LEU A 339 -4.87 5.21 1.68
C LEU A 339 -5.76 4.33 0.79
N PRO A 340 -5.91 3.02 1.09
CA PRO A 340 -6.85 2.16 0.37
C PRO A 340 -8.29 2.70 0.45
N THR A 341 -8.93 2.93 -0.69
CA THR A 341 -10.31 3.42 -0.79
C THR A 341 -11.30 2.30 -1.11
N GLY A 342 -10.81 1.12 -1.47
CA GLY A 342 -11.61 -0.07 -1.72
C GLY A 342 -10.75 -1.32 -1.74
N LEU A 343 -11.38 -2.48 -1.73
CA LEU A 343 -10.72 -3.76 -1.91
C LEU A 343 -11.73 -4.75 -2.50
N THR A 344 -11.36 -5.38 -3.61
CA THR A 344 -12.06 -6.56 -4.14
C THR A 344 -11.11 -7.70 -4.41
N LEU A 345 -11.63 -8.91 -4.30
CA LEU A 345 -10.94 -10.15 -4.62
C LEU A 345 -11.73 -10.88 -5.71
N ARG A 346 -11.06 -11.28 -6.79
CA ARG A 346 -11.70 -12.03 -7.87
C ARG A 346 -10.83 -13.19 -8.31
N ALA A 347 -11.43 -14.36 -8.46
CA ALA A 347 -10.75 -15.55 -8.95
C ALA A 347 -10.72 -15.59 -10.48
N GLY A 348 -9.62 -16.10 -11.03
CA GLY A 348 -9.52 -16.50 -12.44
C GLY A 348 -9.35 -15.38 -13.47
N LEU A 349 -9.06 -14.15 -13.04
CA LEU A 349 -8.85 -13.04 -13.98
C LEU A 349 -7.46 -13.08 -14.62
N GLU A 350 -7.37 -12.59 -15.85
CA GLU A 350 -6.14 -12.36 -16.57
C GLU A 350 -5.67 -10.91 -16.43
N VAL A 351 -4.36 -10.75 -16.28
CA VAL A 351 -3.70 -9.45 -16.11
C VAL A 351 -2.53 -9.35 -17.08
N ARG A 352 -2.38 -8.18 -17.70
CA ARG A 352 -1.20 -7.88 -18.52
C ARG A 352 -0.02 -7.48 -17.65
N GLU A 353 1.03 -8.27 -17.62
CA GLU A 353 2.26 -8.02 -16.89
C GLU A 353 3.39 -7.67 -17.88
N PHE A 354 3.93 -6.45 -17.83
CA PHE A 354 5.22 -6.18 -18.46
C PHE A 354 6.31 -6.75 -17.56
N LEU A 355 7.19 -7.62 -18.04
CA LEU A 355 8.23 -8.26 -17.22
C LEU A 355 9.63 -7.68 -17.47
N SER A 356 10.66 -8.25 -16.83
CA SER A 356 12.05 -7.72 -16.89
C SER A 356 12.69 -7.75 -18.27
N ASP A 357 12.18 -8.57 -19.18
CA ASP A 357 12.59 -8.67 -20.58
C ASP A 357 11.95 -7.60 -21.49
N ASN A 358 11.15 -6.71 -20.92
CA ASN A 358 10.36 -5.69 -21.62
C ASN A 358 9.32 -6.28 -22.59
N ILE A 359 8.84 -7.49 -22.32
CA ILE A 359 7.74 -8.13 -23.05
C ILE A 359 6.48 -8.11 -22.16
N ALA A 360 5.34 -7.84 -22.79
CA ALA A 360 4.05 -7.93 -22.13
C ALA A 360 3.49 -9.36 -22.20
N TYR A 361 3.17 -9.92 -21.05
CA TYR A 361 2.56 -11.23 -20.89
C TYR A 361 1.14 -11.07 -20.37
N THR A 362 0.21 -11.90 -20.85
CA THR A 362 -1.12 -12.01 -20.24
C THR A 362 -1.12 -13.24 -19.36
N SER A 363 -1.25 -13.03 -18.05
CA SER A 363 -1.10 -14.08 -17.05
C SER A 363 -2.42 -14.31 -16.30
N PRO A 364 -2.90 -15.57 -16.21
CA PRO A 364 -4.04 -15.90 -15.37
C PRO A 364 -3.64 -15.87 -13.90
N ILE A 365 -4.41 -15.15 -13.10
CA ILE A 365 -4.17 -14.98 -11.67
C ILE A 365 -5.25 -15.75 -10.91
N PRO A 366 -4.90 -16.82 -10.16
CA PRO A 366 -5.88 -17.66 -9.47
C PRO A 366 -6.80 -16.87 -8.52
N LEU A 367 -6.25 -15.90 -7.80
CA LEU A 367 -6.99 -14.93 -7.00
C LEU A 367 -6.30 -13.57 -7.07
N LEU A 368 -6.92 -12.64 -7.79
CA LEU A 368 -6.45 -11.27 -7.93
C LEU A 368 -7.06 -10.39 -6.84
N GLY A 369 -6.21 -9.60 -6.19
CA GLY A 369 -6.65 -8.50 -5.34
C GLY A 369 -6.48 -7.15 -6.04
N ILE A 370 -7.50 -6.29 -5.95
CA ILE A 370 -7.51 -4.94 -6.53
C ILE A 370 -7.75 -3.93 -5.42
N VAL A 371 -6.83 -2.98 -5.25
CA VAL A 371 -6.86 -1.95 -4.20
C VAL A 371 -6.74 -0.57 -4.82
N PRO A 372 -7.86 0.12 -5.03
CA PRO A 372 -7.84 1.53 -5.36
C PRO A 372 -7.37 2.37 -4.16
N SER A 373 -6.73 3.50 -4.43
CA SER A 373 -6.09 4.35 -3.41
C SER A 373 -6.44 5.82 -3.58
N SER A 374 -6.43 6.58 -2.48
CA SER A 374 -6.83 7.99 -2.45
C SER A 374 -5.92 8.93 -3.23
N ASN A 375 -4.76 8.46 -3.70
CA ASN A 375 -3.85 9.20 -4.57
C ASN A 375 -4.16 9.05 -6.07
N GLY A 376 -5.21 8.30 -6.44
CA GLY A 376 -5.61 8.06 -7.83
C GLY A 376 -5.05 6.78 -8.44
N GLN A 377 -4.17 6.06 -7.74
CA GLN A 377 -3.59 4.82 -8.24
C GLN A 377 -4.42 3.61 -7.83
N VAL A 378 -4.34 2.56 -8.65
CA VAL A 378 -4.91 1.24 -8.39
C VAL A 378 -3.76 0.24 -8.29
N THR A 379 -3.67 -0.44 -7.16
CA THR A 379 -2.65 -1.47 -6.91
C THR A 379 -3.26 -2.85 -7.12
N LEU A 380 -2.62 -3.68 -7.94
CA LEU A 380 -2.94 -5.09 -8.05
C LEU A 380 -1.99 -5.89 -7.15
N PHE A 381 -2.49 -6.98 -6.56
CA PHE A 381 -1.67 -7.91 -5.79
C PHE A 381 -2.13 -9.37 -5.97
N ARG A 382 -1.21 -10.30 -5.69
CA ARG A 382 -1.44 -11.75 -5.76
C ARG A 382 -2.06 -12.21 -4.45
N ALA A 383 -3.40 -12.19 -4.38
CA ALA A 383 -4.12 -12.64 -3.18
C ALA A 383 -4.05 -14.17 -3.01
N ASP A 384 -3.84 -14.92 -4.09
CA ASP A 384 -3.52 -16.34 -4.02
C ASP A 384 -2.23 -16.60 -3.23
N GLU A 385 -1.26 -15.70 -3.37
CA GLU A 385 0.06 -15.82 -2.76
C GLU A 385 0.18 -15.01 -1.45
N ARG A 386 -0.76 -14.08 -1.19
CA ARG A 386 -0.75 -13.07 -0.10
C ARG A 386 0.46 -12.14 -0.14
N ARG A 387 0.89 -11.77 -1.35
CA ARG A 387 2.03 -10.86 -1.60
C ARG A 387 1.73 -9.85 -2.70
N ALA A 388 2.52 -8.79 -2.76
CA ALA A 388 2.50 -7.88 -3.90
C ALA A 388 3.01 -8.58 -5.17
N PHE A 389 2.61 -8.11 -6.35
CA PHE A 389 3.28 -8.54 -7.59
C PHE A 389 4.75 -8.16 -7.56
N ASN A 390 5.60 -9.05 -8.08
CA ASN A 390 6.94 -8.69 -8.52
C ASN A 390 7.04 -8.84 -10.04
N LEU A 391 7.01 -7.69 -10.73
CA LEU A 391 7.13 -7.56 -12.18
C LEU A 391 8.58 -7.48 -12.67
N ASP A 392 9.56 -7.38 -11.76
CA ASP A 392 10.98 -7.49 -12.11
C ASP A 392 11.43 -8.95 -11.95
N ARG A 393 10.83 -9.80 -12.78
CA ARG A 393 11.05 -11.24 -12.81
C ARG A 393 11.30 -11.71 -14.23
N ASP A 394 12.02 -12.82 -14.36
CA ASP A 394 12.15 -13.54 -15.62
C ASP A 394 10.92 -14.45 -15.82
N PRO A 395 10.34 -14.52 -17.02
CA PRO A 395 9.12 -15.30 -17.27
C PRO A 395 9.32 -16.82 -17.09
N THR A 396 10.56 -17.32 -17.18
CA THR A 396 10.86 -18.76 -17.15
C THR A 396 11.49 -19.22 -15.84
N THR A 397 12.35 -18.39 -15.26
CA THR A 397 13.15 -18.72 -14.06
C THR A 397 12.62 -18.06 -12.79
N GLY A 398 11.66 -17.12 -12.90
CA GLY A 398 10.98 -16.53 -11.76
C GLY A 398 11.60 -15.21 -11.29
N PRO A 399 11.38 -14.80 -10.02
CA PRO A 399 11.88 -13.54 -9.47
C PRO A 399 13.39 -13.37 -9.69
N LEU A 400 13.80 -12.19 -10.16
CA LEU A 400 15.23 -11.87 -10.27
C LEU A 400 15.80 -11.62 -8.87
N HIS A 401 17.04 -12.03 -8.66
CA HIS A 401 17.71 -11.88 -7.38
C HIS A 401 18.11 -10.43 -7.10
N ALA A 402 17.86 -9.97 -5.88
CA ALA A 402 18.31 -8.67 -5.45
C ALA A 402 19.83 -8.59 -5.57
N SER A 403 20.34 -7.47 -6.08
CA SER A 403 21.75 -7.35 -6.44
C SER A 403 22.29 -5.96 -6.15
N VAL A 404 23.60 -5.92 -5.89
CA VAL A 404 24.37 -4.68 -5.93
C VAL A 404 25.39 -4.79 -7.04
N SER A 405 25.43 -3.77 -7.88
CA SER A 405 26.54 -3.55 -8.79
C SER A 405 27.42 -2.44 -8.25
N VAL A 406 28.73 -2.64 -8.39
CA VAL A 406 29.74 -1.64 -8.04
C VAL A 406 30.57 -1.42 -9.28
N GLU A 407 30.67 -0.17 -9.72
CA GLU A 407 31.39 0.22 -10.91
C GLU A 407 32.39 1.33 -10.56
N LEU A 408 33.65 1.18 -10.96
CA LEU A 408 34.64 2.24 -10.85
C LEU A 408 34.57 3.13 -12.09
N ARG A 409 34.41 4.43 -11.87
CA ARG A 409 34.45 5.45 -12.92
C ARG A 409 35.49 6.50 -12.62
N ASP A 410 36.04 7.11 -13.66
CA ASP A 410 37.02 8.17 -13.55
C ASP A 410 36.39 9.56 -13.30
N GLY A 411 37.25 10.58 -13.28
CA GLY A 411 36.94 12.02 -13.30
C GLY A 411 35.80 12.46 -14.23
N THR A 412 35.61 11.73 -15.32
CA THR A 412 34.79 12.07 -16.49
C THR A 412 33.63 11.09 -16.72
N GLU A 413 33.29 10.28 -15.72
CA GLU A 413 32.23 9.25 -15.78
C GLU A 413 32.51 8.10 -16.76
N ASN A 414 33.75 7.93 -17.21
CA ASN A 414 34.13 6.77 -18.03
C ASN A 414 34.40 5.56 -17.15
N ILE A 415 33.91 4.39 -17.59
CA ILE A 415 34.11 3.12 -16.91
C ILE A 415 35.60 2.76 -16.92
N ARG A 416 36.16 2.48 -15.75
CA ARG A 416 37.53 1.99 -15.60
C ARG A 416 37.54 0.46 -15.62
N THR A 417 38.41 -0.13 -16.46
CA THR A 417 38.49 -1.59 -16.65
C THR A 417 39.22 -2.31 -15.52
N ASP A 418 39.98 -1.59 -14.70
CA ASP A 418 40.64 -2.12 -13.52
C ASP A 418 39.65 -2.28 -12.35
N GLN A 419 38.81 -3.30 -12.41
CA GLN A 419 37.90 -3.63 -11.32
C GLN A 419 38.65 -4.38 -10.20
N PHE A 420 38.85 -3.73 -9.05
CA PHE A 420 39.40 -4.33 -7.84
C PHE A 420 38.48 -4.09 -6.65
N GLN A 421 38.59 -4.96 -5.64
CA GLN A 421 37.69 -4.95 -4.48
C GLN A 421 37.69 -3.57 -3.84
N SER A 422 36.52 -2.96 -3.74
CA SER A 422 36.41 -1.51 -3.46
C SER A 422 35.34 -1.16 -2.44
N ILE A 423 34.16 -1.78 -2.58
CA ILE A 423 33.04 -1.61 -1.67
C ILE A 423 32.65 -3.00 -1.15
N ARG A 424 32.70 -3.18 0.17
CA ARG A 424 32.08 -4.32 0.85
C ARG A 424 30.64 -3.96 1.16
N VAL A 425 29.73 -4.88 0.81
CA VAL A 425 28.30 -4.74 1.06
C VAL A 425 27.90 -5.85 2.02
N GLU A 426 27.37 -5.47 3.17
CA GLU A 426 26.93 -6.39 4.21
C GLU A 426 25.48 -6.14 4.57
N GLN A 427 24.70 -7.22 4.65
CA GLN A 427 23.33 -7.19 5.14
C GLN A 427 23.21 -8.17 6.32
N PRO A 428 23.06 -7.67 7.56
CA PRO A 428 22.86 -8.51 8.73
C PRO A 428 21.58 -9.35 8.62
N GLY A 429 21.64 -10.62 9.02
CA GLY A 429 20.46 -11.49 9.12
C GLY A 429 20.10 -12.31 7.88
N CYS A 430 20.88 -12.23 6.80
CA CYS A 430 20.76 -13.13 5.65
C CYS A 430 21.67 -14.36 5.83
N PRO A 431 21.21 -15.59 5.51
CA PRO A 431 22.07 -16.75 5.49
C PRO A 431 23.17 -16.54 4.43
N GLN A 432 24.35 -16.14 4.90
CA GLN A 432 25.45 -15.75 4.04
C GLN A 432 26.06 -16.96 3.33
N ARG A 433 26.31 -16.83 2.03
CA ARG A 433 27.55 -17.38 1.44
C ARG A 433 28.60 -16.28 1.55
N THR A 434 29.69 -16.59 2.24
CA THR A 434 30.84 -15.76 2.58
C THR A 434 31.32 -14.84 1.44
N ASP A 435 31.49 -13.56 1.77
CA ASP A 435 32.39 -12.57 1.15
C ASP A 435 32.53 -12.61 -0.38
N VAL A 436 31.51 -12.13 -1.10
CA VAL A 436 31.64 -11.86 -2.55
C VAL A 436 31.94 -10.38 -2.75
N ALA A 437 33.23 -10.07 -2.89
CA ALA A 437 33.66 -8.75 -3.32
C ALA A 437 33.65 -8.67 -4.85
N ASN A 438 33.10 -7.56 -5.37
CA ASN A 438 33.11 -7.14 -6.78
C ASN A 438 32.17 -7.75 -7.83
N ALA A 439 31.25 -8.66 -7.50
CA ALA A 439 30.17 -8.97 -8.42
C ALA A 439 29.00 -9.58 -7.64
N THR A 440 27.81 -8.98 -7.74
CA THR A 440 26.55 -9.57 -7.25
C THR A 440 26.67 -10.21 -5.86
N ALA A 441 26.89 -9.40 -4.83
CA ALA A 441 26.74 -9.90 -3.45
C ALA A 441 25.29 -10.40 -3.29
N PHE A 442 25.12 -11.68 -2.96
CA PHE A 442 23.81 -12.28 -2.72
C PHE A 442 23.24 -11.68 -1.44
N LEU A 443 22.31 -10.75 -1.65
CA LEU A 443 21.53 -10.11 -0.61
C LEU A 443 20.23 -10.88 -0.48
N CYS A 444 19.57 -10.79 0.66
CA CYS A 444 18.26 -11.42 0.79
C CYS A 444 17.34 -10.85 -0.30
N ASP A 445 16.79 -11.72 -1.14
CA ASP A 445 15.96 -11.28 -2.26
C ASP A 445 14.80 -10.43 -1.79
N GLY A 446 14.56 -9.31 -2.47
CA GLY A 446 13.45 -8.38 -2.23
C GLY A 446 13.66 -7.35 -1.11
N THR A 447 14.79 -7.38 -0.38
CA THR A 447 15.04 -6.59 0.85
C THR A 447 15.71 -5.24 0.66
N LEU A 448 16.19 -4.95 -0.55
CA LEU A 448 17.08 -3.82 -0.73
C LEU A 448 16.30 -2.53 -0.93
N PRO A 449 16.77 -1.40 -0.39
CA PRO A 449 16.35 -0.11 -0.89
C PRO A 449 16.88 0.08 -2.30
N SER A 450 16.05 0.61 -3.21
CA SER A 450 16.54 1.08 -4.51
C SER A 450 17.37 2.35 -4.31
N GLY A 451 18.45 2.50 -5.08
CA GLY A 451 19.23 3.72 -5.04
C GLY A 451 20.62 3.57 -5.66
N THR A 452 21.24 4.72 -5.92
CA THR A 452 22.62 4.80 -6.38
C THR A 452 23.41 5.61 -5.37
N TYR A 453 24.58 5.12 -4.97
CA TYR A 453 25.50 5.83 -4.09
C TYR A 453 26.83 6.03 -4.80
N ARG A 454 27.43 7.21 -4.63
CA ARG A 454 28.73 7.55 -5.21
C ARG A 454 29.74 7.80 -4.11
N PHE A 455 30.78 6.98 -4.06
CA PHE A 455 31.93 7.17 -3.18
C PHE A 455 33.04 7.83 -4.00
N VAL A 456 33.16 9.15 -3.91
CA VAL A 456 34.12 9.92 -4.71
C VAL A 456 35.43 10.06 -3.93
N PHE A 457 36.50 9.47 -4.44
CA PHE A 457 37.83 9.55 -3.85
C PHE A 457 38.42 10.94 -4.05
N ARG A 458 38.78 11.63 -2.96
CA ARG A 458 39.26 13.02 -2.95
C ARG A 458 38.36 13.93 -3.80
N GLY A 459 37.05 13.71 -3.66
CA GLY A 459 36.01 14.48 -4.34
C GLY A 459 35.96 15.93 -3.89
N ILE A 460 35.37 16.79 -4.72
CA ILE A 460 35.15 18.19 -4.39
C ILE A 460 34.03 18.27 -3.34
N LEU A 461 34.23 19.08 -2.31
CA LEU A 461 33.26 19.24 -1.22
C LEU A 461 32.05 20.07 -1.68
N PRO A 462 30.83 19.78 -1.17
CA PRO A 462 29.61 20.44 -1.61
C PRO A 462 29.66 21.96 -1.40
N GLY A 463 29.33 22.71 -2.45
CA GLY A 463 29.36 24.18 -2.42
C GLY A 463 30.77 24.80 -2.45
N LEU A 464 31.82 24.01 -2.68
CA LEU A 464 33.22 24.45 -2.73
C LEU A 464 33.87 24.13 -4.08
N ILE A 465 33.14 24.40 -5.17
CA ILE A 465 33.58 24.21 -6.56
C ILE A 465 33.67 25.55 -7.28
N ASP A 466 34.76 25.75 -8.03
CA ASP A 466 35.03 26.90 -8.89
C ASP A 466 34.68 28.26 -8.28
N LEU A 467 34.96 28.41 -6.99
CA LEU A 467 34.75 29.63 -6.25
C LEU A 467 35.81 30.66 -6.62
N THR A 468 35.42 31.93 -6.65
CA THR A 468 36.32 33.04 -6.99
C THR A 468 37.09 33.53 -5.77
N ARG A 469 38.37 33.86 -5.97
CA ARG A 469 39.24 34.49 -4.99
C ARG A 469 39.36 35.98 -5.28
N ASP A 470 39.43 36.78 -4.24
CA ASP A 470 39.85 38.16 -4.36
C ASP A 470 41.38 38.22 -4.43
N LEU A 471 41.90 38.49 -5.63
CA LEU A 471 43.34 38.64 -5.88
C LEU A 471 43.84 40.08 -5.63
N THR A 472 42.94 41.02 -5.31
CA THR A 472 43.29 42.42 -5.06
C THR A 472 43.74 42.69 -3.63
N VAL A 473 43.57 41.71 -2.75
CA VAL A 473 44.00 41.75 -1.35
C VAL A 473 45.41 41.15 -1.23
N GLU A 474 46.39 42.01 -1.01
CA GLU A 474 47.82 41.69 -0.91
C GLU A 474 48.18 41.17 0.50
N ASP A 475 47.54 40.10 0.97
CA ASP A 475 47.88 39.49 2.26
C ASP A 475 48.78 38.26 2.11
N ALA A 476 49.97 38.35 2.71
CA ALA A 476 50.78 37.20 3.06
C ALA A 476 50.21 36.56 4.34
N PRO A 477 49.87 35.25 4.38
CA PRO A 477 49.98 34.22 3.35
C PRO A 477 48.61 33.81 2.78
N PHE A 478 48.43 33.86 1.45
CA PHE A 478 47.35 33.23 0.68
C PHE A 478 45.96 33.18 1.36
N LEU A 479 45.08 34.10 0.96
CA LEU A 479 43.72 34.19 1.51
C LEU A 479 42.70 33.39 0.69
N VAL A 480 41.97 32.51 1.36
CA VAL A 480 40.77 31.84 0.84
C VAL A 480 39.66 31.95 1.87
N GLU A 481 38.53 32.54 1.46
CA GLU A 481 37.34 32.70 2.28
C GLU A 481 36.14 32.11 1.58
N THR A 482 35.32 31.36 2.32
CA THR A 482 34.09 30.76 1.81
C THR A 482 32.95 31.00 2.80
N SER A 483 31.72 30.69 2.41
CA SER A 483 30.60 30.76 3.35
C SER A 483 30.77 29.78 4.50
N LEU A 484 30.34 30.18 5.70
CA LEU A 484 30.33 29.32 6.89
C LEU A 484 29.54 28.02 6.65
N ALA A 485 28.47 28.08 5.85
CA ALA A 485 27.68 26.91 5.50
C ALA A 485 28.49 25.87 4.70
N ALA A 486 29.24 26.32 3.68
CA ALA A 486 30.06 25.44 2.85
C ALA A 486 31.32 24.93 3.59
N ALA A 487 31.91 25.74 4.47
CA ALA A 487 33.10 25.37 5.23
C ALA A 487 32.88 24.23 6.25
N ARG A 488 31.64 23.92 6.63
CA ARG A 488 31.32 22.87 7.63
C ARG A 488 31.82 21.47 7.25
N ALA A 489 31.98 21.19 5.96
CA ALA A 489 32.47 19.90 5.47
C ALA A 489 34.00 19.83 5.36
N VAL A 490 34.70 20.96 5.51
CA VAL A 490 36.15 21.10 5.37
C VAL A 490 36.85 20.77 6.69
N ILE A 491 37.91 19.99 6.62
CA ILE A 491 38.75 19.62 7.76
C ILE A 491 40.23 19.91 7.47
N PRO A 492 41.08 20.09 8.50
CA PRO A 492 42.52 20.12 8.32
C PRO A 492 43.03 18.90 7.52
N GLY A 493 43.90 19.15 6.54
CA GLY A 493 44.43 18.16 5.60
C GLY A 493 43.71 18.13 4.25
N ASP A 494 42.58 18.83 4.09
CA ASP A 494 41.90 18.98 2.81
C ASP A 494 42.73 19.76 1.78
N SER A 495 42.46 19.55 0.50
CA SER A 495 43.26 20.10 -0.60
C SER A 495 42.51 21.19 -1.35
N ILE A 496 43.03 22.41 -1.33
CA ILE A 496 42.58 23.52 -2.17
C ILE A 496 43.28 23.39 -3.53
N VAL A 497 42.48 23.24 -4.59
CA VAL A 497 42.93 23.20 -5.98
C VAL A 497 42.71 24.57 -6.57
N LEU A 498 43.79 25.23 -6.97
CA LEU A 498 43.74 26.52 -7.65
C LEU A 498 43.55 26.32 -9.15
N ALA A 499 42.74 27.16 -9.79
CA ALA A 499 42.44 27.05 -11.21
C ALA A 499 42.31 28.43 -11.89
N ASN A 500 42.60 28.44 -13.19
CA ASN A 500 42.34 29.57 -14.08
C ASN A 500 41.65 29.08 -15.37
N ASN A 501 41.48 29.96 -16.34
CA ASN A 501 40.82 29.63 -17.61
C ASN A 501 41.60 28.64 -18.50
N VAL A 502 42.88 28.36 -18.19
CA VAL A 502 43.75 27.45 -18.93
C VAL A 502 43.76 26.06 -18.28
N GLY A 503 43.59 25.97 -16.96
CA GLY A 503 43.47 24.71 -16.24
C GLY A 503 43.70 24.82 -14.73
N ALA A 504 43.69 23.66 -14.07
CA ALA A 504 43.99 23.52 -12.65
C ALA A 504 45.52 23.49 -12.41
N CYS A 505 45.94 23.97 -11.23
CA CYS A 505 47.31 23.87 -10.77
C CYS A 505 47.70 22.40 -10.54
N ALA A 506 48.94 22.05 -10.89
CA ALA A 506 49.45 20.69 -10.74
C ALA A 506 49.63 20.29 -9.26
N GLN A 507 50.03 21.25 -8.42
CA GLN A 507 50.14 21.06 -6.97
C GLN A 507 48.92 21.67 -6.26
N THR A 508 48.62 21.17 -5.07
CA THR A 508 47.47 21.58 -4.26
C THR A 508 47.92 22.23 -2.97
N VAL A 509 47.15 23.20 -2.48
CA VAL A 509 47.39 23.86 -1.19
C VAL A 509 46.66 23.08 -0.10
N ARG A 510 47.36 22.62 0.93
CA ARG A 510 46.73 21.90 2.05
C ARG A 510 46.14 22.86 3.07
N VAL A 511 44.97 22.53 3.61
CA VAL A 511 44.33 23.29 4.69
C VAL A 511 44.95 22.89 6.03
N LEU A 512 45.52 23.85 6.77
CA LEU A 512 46.03 23.62 8.12
C LEU A 512 44.95 23.79 9.18
N ARG A 513 44.14 24.86 9.06
CA ARG A 513 43.10 25.21 10.02
C ARG A 513 42.03 26.09 9.37
N LEU A 514 40.88 26.17 10.04
CA LEU A 514 39.76 27.02 9.67
C LEU A 514 39.55 28.08 10.76
N GLU A 515 39.09 29.27 10.36
CA GLU A 515 38.74 30.35 11.28
C GLU A 515 37.41 30.98 10.84
N ASP A 516 36.42 30.95 11.74
CA ASP A 516 35.16 31.66 11.55
C ASP A 516 35.38 33.15 11.79
N LEU A 517 35.01 33.99 10.81
CA LEU A 517 35.18 35.43 10.86
C LEU A 517 34.01 36.13 11.56
N GLY A 518 32.94 35.40 11.91
CA GLY A 518 31.78 35.93 12.63
C GLY A 518 30.81 36.75 11.79
N ASP A 519 31.07 36.91 10.49
CA ASP A 519 30.22 37.62 9.52
C ASP A 519 29.53 36.68 8.52
N GLY A 520 29.53 35.38 8.81
CA GLY A 520 29.02 34.33 7.93
C GLY A 520 30.04 33.79 6.94
N ARG A 521 31.29 34.24 6.98
CA ARG A 521 32.42 33.67 6.23
C ARG A 521 33.37 32.88 7.13
N THR A 522 34.06 31.92 6.51
CA THR A 522 35.13 31.14 7.12
C THR A 522 36.38 31.24 6.27
N ARG A 523 37.50 31.52 6.92
CA ARG A 523 38.82 31.60 6.32
C ARG A 523 39.53 30.25 6.42
N LEU A 524 40.10 29.80 5.30
CA LEU A 524 40.87 28.56 5.20
C LEU A 524 42.37 28.92 5.17
N TYR A 525 43.12 28.49 6.20
CA TYR A 525 44.55 28.77 6.27
C TYR A 525 45.37 27.66 5.61
N PRO A 526 46.34 28.00 4.75
CA PRO A 526 47.23 27.01 4.14
C PRO A 526 48.24 26.44 5.14
N ASP A 527 48.65 25.20 4.94
CA ASP A 527 49.79 24.60 5.63
C ASP A 527 51.10 24.99 4.93
N LEU A 528 51.71 26.07 5.38
CA LEU A 528 52.98 26.56 4.84
C LEU A 528 54.17 25.67 5.19
N GLY A 529 54.00 24.66 6.05
CA GLY A 529 55.02 23.64 6.32
C GLY A 529 55.06 22.53 5.28
N ASP A 530 54.05 22.45 4.40
CA ASP A 530 53.93 21.42 3.38
C ASP A 530 54.60 21.84 2.06
N ALA A 531 55.49 20.99 1.53
CA ALA A 531 56.29 21.30 0.34
C ALA A 531 55.42 21.46 -0.93
N ASP A 532 54.36 20.67 -1.07
CA ASP A 532 53.42 20.78 -2.19
C ASP A 532 52.64 22.10 -2.13
N THR A 533 52.25 22.51 -0.93
CA THR A 533 51.60 23.80 -0.69
C THR A 533 52.50 24.97 -1.08
N LEU A 534 53.77 24.95 -0.67
CA LEU A 534 54.73 26.00 -1.04
C LEU A 534 54.93 26.07 -2.57
N GLY A 535 55.10 24.93 -3.23
CA GLY A 535 55.24 24.89 -4.70
C GLY A 535 53.97 25.34 -5.44
N ALA A 536 52.78 24.99 -4.94
CA ALA A 536 51.50 25.44 -5.48
C ALA A 536 51.35 26.97 -5.36
N LEU A 537 51.76 27.54 -4.23
CA LEU A 537 51.71 28.99 -4.01
C LEU A 537 52.76 29.73 -4.85
N GLU A 538 53.94 29.17 -5.06
CA GLU A 538 54.97 29.77 -5.92
C GLU A 538 54.52 29.80 -7.40
N THR A 539 53.83 28.75 -7.85
CA THR A 539 53.47 28.59 -9.27
C THR A 539 52.10 29.17 -9.62
N CYS A 540 51.12 29.04 -8.72
CA CYS A 540 49.70 29.23 -9.04
C CYS A 540 48.96 30.20 -8.11
N ALA A 541 49.63 30.92 -7.21
CA ALA A 541 48.94 31.82 -6.27
C ALA A 541 48.04 32.86 -6.95
N THR A 542 48.37 33.27 -8.18
CA THR A 542 47.62 34.24 -9.01
C THR A 542 46.38 33.67 -9.69
N TYR A 543 46.07 32.39 -9.49
CA TYR A 543 44.92 31.75 -10.13
C TYR A 543 43.62 32.23 -9.44
N PRO A 544 42.65 32.76 -10.21
CA PRO A 544 41.48 33.45 -9.66
C PRO A 544 40.44 32.52 -9.07
N ASN A 545 40.43 31.24 -9.44
CA ASN A 545 39.42 30.28 -8.99
C ASN A 545 40.04 29.24 -8.06
N TYR A 546 39.21 28.67 -7.19
CA TYR A 546 39.59 27.53 -6.36
C TYR A 546 38.43 26.58 -6.13
N SER A 547 38.78 25.31 -5.93
CA SER A 547 37.88 24.27 -5.42
C SER A 547 38.52 23.61 -4.20
N VAL A 548 37.71 23.08 -3.28
CA VAL A 548 38.22 22.34 -2.11
C VAL A 548 37.84 20.87 -2.24
N ARG A 549 38.84 20.00 -2.15
CA ARG A 549 38.69 18.54 -2.21
C ARG A 549 38.98 17.91 -0.85
N ALA A 550 38.31 16.78 -0.61
CA ALA A 550 38.64 15.93 0.53
C ALA A 550 40.12 15.53 0.52
N GLY A 551 40.77 15.69 1.67
CA GLY A 551 42.17 15.37 1.89
C GLY A 551 42.45 13.86 1.93
N PRO A 552 43.71 13.46 1.71
CA PRO A 552 44.07 12.04 1.58
C PRO A 552 44.13 11.25 2.90
N THR A 553 44.17 11.91 4.07
CA THR A 553 44.63 11.27 5.33
C THR A 553 43.59 11.03 6.41
N ALA A 554 42.41 11.66 6.35
CA ALA A 554 41.42 11.56 7.44
C ALA A 554 40.08 10.96 6.99
N LYS A 555 39.51 11.49 5.91
CA LYS A 555 38.27 10.99 5.29
C LYS A 555 38.30 11.29 3.80
N PRO A 556 39.00 10.47 3.01
CA PRO A 556 39.25 10.75 1.60
C PRO A 556 38.01 10.55 0.71
N PHE A 557 36.98 9.81 1.15
CA PHE A 557 35.78 9.59 0.36
C PHE A 557 34.68 10.61 0.69
N VAL A 558 34.08 11.16 -0.36
CA VAL A 558 32.87 11.98 -0.27
C VAL A 558 31.71 11.14 -0.78
N LEU A 559 30.71 10.89 0.06
CA LEU A 559 29.55 10.07 -0.25
C LEU A 559 28.37 10.93 -0.72
N TYR A 560 27.79 10.55 -1.85
CA TYR A 560 26.54 11.11 -2.35
C TYR A 560 25.47 10.02 -2.54
N SER A 561 24.21 10.38 -2.28
CA SER A 561 23.02 9.59 -2.63
C SER A 561 22.45 10.10 -3.97
N GLY A 562 22.80 9.41 -5.05
CA GLY A 562 22.50 9.85 -6.41
C GLY A 562 23.63 10.71 -6.98
N LEU A 563 23.28 11.80 -7.67
CA LEU A 563 24.23 12.66 -8.40
C LEU A 563 25.20 13.39 -7.45
N GLU A 564 26.30 13.94 -7.96
CA GLU A 564 27.27 14.72 -7.17
C GLU A 564 26.81 16.18 -7.04
N SER A 565 25.88 16.45 -6.13
CA SER A 565 25.33 17.78 -5.87
C SER A 565 25.34 18.10 -4.38
N SER A 566 25.13 19.37 -4.02
CA SER A 566 24.99 19.76 -2.61
C SER A 566 23.84 19.04 -1.91
N ASP A 567 22.73 18.83 -2.63
CA ASP A 567 21.48 18.31 -2.06
C ASP A 567 21.51 16.80 -1.83
N SER A 568 22.41 16.11 -2.56
CA SER A 568 22.64 14.68 -2.46
C SER A 568 23.88 14.31 -1.65
N TYR A 569 24.61 15.29 -1.12
CA TYR A 569 25.73 15.03 -0.23
C TYR A 569 25.24 14.37 1.06
N VAL A 570 25.81 13.22 1.39
CA VAL A 570 25.45 12.47 2.60
C VAL A 570 26.45 12.79 3.70
N GLN A 571 27.72 12.40 3.51
CA GLN A 571 28.79 12.59 4.47
C GLN A 571 30.17 12.29 3.85
N ARG A 572 31.22 12.49 4.66
CA ARG A 572 32.56 12.00 4.36
C ARG A 572 32.83 10.70 5.09
N LEU A 573 33.61 9.83 4.46
CA LEU A 573 33.98 8.52 4.97
C LEU A 573 35.49 8.29 4.89
N ASP A 574 36.02 7.65 5.92
CA ASP A 574 37.36 7.05 5.88
C ASP A 574 37.34 5.66 5.21
N VAL A 575 38.51 5.16 4.87
CA VAL A 575 38.70 3.77 4.46
C VAL A 575 38.29 2.86 5.62
N GLY A 576 37.44 1.87 5.35
CA GLY A 576 36.89 0.95 6.34
C GLY A 576 35.75 1.56 7.17
N GLU A 577 35.44 2.85 7.01
CA GLU A 577 34.28 3.47 7.65
C GLU A 577 33.00 3.04 6.92
N ALA A 578 32.12 2.39 7.66
CA ALA A 578 30.85 1.89 7.17
C ALA A 578 29.81 3.01 7.06
N TYR A 579 29.03 3.01 5.99
CA TYR A 579 27.78 3.75 5.87
C TYR A 579 26.61 2.79 5.82
N THR A 580 25.66 2.96 6.73
CA THR A 580 24.43 2.19 6.74
C THR A 580 23.34 2.89 5.95
N VAL A 581 22.91 2.24 4.87
CA VAL A 581 21.68 2.59 4.18
C VAL A 581 20.52 1.98 4.94
N SER A 582 19.71 2.83 5.56
CA SER A 582 18.39 2.50 6.06
C SER A 582 17.37 3.35 5.30
N ASN A 583 16.50 2.69 4.54
CA ASN A 583 15.29 3.34 4.05
C ASN A 583 14.09 2.61 4.67
N PHE A 584 13.01 3.35 4.91
CA PHE A 584 11.74 2.73 5.20
C PHE A 584 11.27 2.06 3.91
N LEU A 585 11.41 0.74 3.83
CA LEU A 585 10.85 -0.01 2.73
C LEU A 585 9.34 -0.07 2.93
N ASP A 586 8.60 0.47 1.96
CA ASP A 586 7.14 0.41 1.96
C ASP A 586 6.62 -1.04 1.87
N TYR A 587 7.45 -1.95 1.35
CA TYR A 587 7.19 -3.39 1.28
C TYR A 587 8.50 -4.15 1.05
N TYR A 588 8.66 -5.28 1.75
CA TYR A 588 9.74 -6.25 1.53
C TYR A 588 9.18 -7.46 0.76
N TYR A 589 9.80 -7.92 -0.33
CA TYR A 589 9.29 -9.07 -1.09
C TYR A 589 9.96 -10.39 -0.69
N HIS A 590 9.19 -11.41 -0.30
CA HIS A 590 9.71 -12.76 -0.06
C HIS A 590 9.73 -13.58 -1.37
N ALA A 591 10.93 -13.87 -1.89
CA ALA A 591 11.11 -14.67 -3.11
C ALA A 591 10.69 -16.15 -2.93
N ASP A 592 10.40 -16.83 -4.04
CA ASP A 592 10.06 -18.26 -4.00
C ASP A 592 11.29 -19.07 -3.59
N GLY A 593 11.13 -19.97 -2.62
CA GLY A 593 12.26 -20.70 -2.04
C GLY A 593 13.15 -19.86 -1.11
N PHE A 594 12.68 -18.69 -0.66
CA PHE A 594 13.30 -17.93 0.42
C PHE A 594 13.45 -18.83 1.66
N ASP A 595 14.65 -19.40 1.81
CA ASP A 595 15.02 -20.28 2.90
C ASP A 595 15.38 -19.43 4.11
N LEU A 596 14.55 -19.53 5.14
CA LEU A 596 14.74 -18.89 6.44
C LEU A 596 15.87 -19.54 7.27
N GLY A 597 16.68 -20.43 6.68
CA GLY A 597 17.74 -21.18 7.33
C GLY A 597 17.22 -22.44 8.04
N LEU A 598 16.39 -23.23 7.38
CA LEU A 598 15.70 -24.36 8.00
C LEU A 598 16.28 -25.73 7.60
N ASP A 599 16.98 -26.40 8.52
CA ASP A 599 16.76 -27.85 8.77
C ASP A 599 17.21 -28.29 10.19
N PRO A 600 16.37 -28.89 11.07
CA PRO A 600 14.92 -29.17 10.95
C PRO A 600 13.98 -28.39 11.90
N ALA A 601 12.69 -28.45 11.54
CA ALA A 601 11.41 -28.14 12.23
C ALA A 601 11.01 -26.67 12.57
N LYS A 602 9.86 -26.24 12.00
CA LYS A 602 9.00 -25.13 12.49
C LYS A 602 8.52 -25.46 13.91
N PRO A 603 8.70 -24.58 14.92
CA PRO A 603 7.81 -23.43 15.09
C PRO A 603 8.52 -22.11 15.44
N THR A 604 7.84 -21.01 15.10
CA THR A 604 8.20 -19.60 15.30
C THR A 604 9.50 -19.17 14.59
N PRO A 605 9.41 -18.69 13.34
CA PRO A 605 10.57 -18.08 12.68
C PRO A 605 11.09 -16.92 13.53
N THR A 606 12.40 -16.86 13.75
CA THR A 606 13.11 -15.64 14.14
C THR A 606 13.56 -14.93 12.85
N PHE A 607 12.67 -14.17 12.18
CA PHE A 607 13.03 -13.20 11.14
C PHE A 607 14.15 -12.27 11.58
N ALA A 608 15.01 -11.95 10.63
CA ALA A 608 15.85 -10.77 10.70
C ALA A 608 14.94 -9.53 10.72
N PRO A 609 15.13 -8.62 11.68
CA PRO A 609 14.31 -7.43 11.78
C PRO A 609 14.47 -6.49 10.57
N ALA A 610 13.36 -5.94 10.07
CA ALA A 610 13.38 -4.73 9.25
C ALA A 610 13.97 -3.54 10.06
N PRO A 611 14.31 -2.38 9.47
CA PRO A 611 14.69 -2.33 8.08
C PRO A 611 15.93 -3.21 7.96
N LEU A 612 15.99 -3.98 6.89
CA LEU A 612 17.23 -4.67 6.61
C LEU A 612 18.24 -3.60 6.21
N SER A 613 19.15 -3.33 7.14
CA SER A 613 20.18 -2.33 6.96
C SER A 613 21.23 -2.86 6.01
N LEU A 614 21.52 -2.10 4.97
CA LEU A 614 22.64 -2.41 4.08
C LEU A 614 23.84 -1.57 4.50
N THR A 615 24.91 -2.22 4.90
CA THR A 615 26.16 -1.55 5.24
C THR A 615 27.07 -1.54 4.02
N LEU A 616 27.40 -0.33 3.55
CA LEU A 616 28.34 -0.06 2.47
C LEU A 616 29.65 0.42 3.08
N THR A 617 30.73 -0.31 2.86
CA THR A 617 32.05 0.03 3.42
C THR A 617 33.05 0.14 2.30
N ALA A 618 33.67 1.31 2.14
CA ALA A 618 34.80 1.46 1.22
C ALA A 618 36.03 0.79 1.85
N THR A 619 36.44 -0.37 1.37
CA THR A 619 37.50 -1.19 2.01
C THR A 619 38.88 -0.95 1.42
N PHE A 620 38.97 -0.17 0.34
CA PHE A 620 40.22 0.01 -0.37
C PHE A 620 41.06 1.15 0.19
N GLY A 621 42.24 0.83 0.74
CA GLY A 621 43.16 1.78 1.37
C GLY A 621 44.40 2.15 0.55
N ASP A 622 44.66 1.51 -0.60
CA ASP A 622 45.86 1.78 -1.39
C ASP A 622 45.64 2.94 -2.37
N ALA A 623 45.73 4.16 -1.85
CA ALA A 623 45.55 5.41 -2.58
C ALA A 623 46.36 5.53 -3.89
N SER A 624 47.38 4.69 -4.12
CA SER A 624 48.17 4.68 -5.35
C SER A 624 47.39 4.25 -6.60
N ARG A 625 46.24 3.59 -6.44
CA ARG A 625 45.42 3.09 -7.57
C ARG A 625 44.29 4.02 -8.00
N LEU A 626 43.95 5.00 -7.16
CA LEU A 626 42.85 5.94 -7.38
C LEU A 626 43.37 7.34 -7.67
N ASN A 627 42.81 7.98 -8.69
CA ASN A 627 43.03 9.38 -8.98
C ASN A 627 41.99 10.23 -8.24
N ALA A 628 42.34 11.46 -7.92
CA ALA A 628 41.40 12.38 -7.29
C ALA A 628 40.21 12.67 -8.22
N GLY A 629 39.00 12.37 -7.76
CA GLY A 629 37.77 12.41 -8.55
C GLY A 629 37.37 11.07 -9.14
N ASP A 630 38.14 10.00 -8.97
CA ASP A 630 37.60 8.66 -9.25
C ASP A 630 36.47 8.34 -8.28
N ARG A 631 35.47 7.58 -8.75
CA ARG A 631 34.25 7.31 -7.99
C ARG A 631 33.80 5.88 -8.14
N TYR A 632 33.41 5.29 -7.02
CA TYR A 632 32.67 4.03 -7.04
C TYR A 632 31.18 4.34 -7.08
N VAL A 633 30.53 3.91 -8.16
CA VAL A 633 29.08 3.97 -8.33
C VAL A 633 28.51 2.64 -7.85
N VAL A 634 27.85 2.68 -6.70
CA VAL A 634 27.18 1.54 -6.09
C VAL A 634 25.71 1.63 -6.42
N THR A 635 25.19 0.71 -7.22
CA THR A 635 23.76 0.68 -7.57
C THR A 635 23.09 -0.49 -6.86
N LEU A 636 22.08 -0.17 -6.06
CA LEU A 636 21.25 -1.13 -5.35
C LEU A 636 20.03 -1.46 -6.20
N LEU A 637 19.89 -2.73 -6.56
CA LEU A 637 18.81 -3.26 -7.40
C LEU A 637 17.98 -4.24 -6.56
N PRO A 638 16.85 -3.82 -5.96
CA PRO A 638 15.99 -4.71 -5.19
C PRO A 638 15.33 -5.83 -6.00
N ARG A 639 15.31 -5.68 -7.33
CA ARG A 639 14.60 -6.56 -8.25
C ARG A 639 13.14 -6.79 -7.85
N PHE A 640 12.50 -5.68 -7.46
CA PHE A 640 11.11 -5.65 -7.08
C PHE A 640 10.40 -4.47 -7.75
N ARG A 641 9.38 -4.79 -8.54
CA ARG A 641 8.51 -3.80 -9.19
C ARG A 641 7.06 -4.20 -8.96
N ARG A 642 6.28 -3.35 -8.28
CA ARG A 642 4.86 -3.58 -8.00
C ARG A 642 4.03 -3.47 -9.27
N TYR A 643 2.83 -4.05 -9.22
CA TYR A 643 1.79 -3.76 -10.19
C TYR A 643 0.91 -2.62 -9.69
N ILE A 644 1.10 -1.44 -10.26
CA ILE A 644 0.24 -0.27 -10.05
C ILE A 644 -0.17 0.29 -11.40
N PHE A 645 -1.31 0.95 -11.50
CA PHE A 645 -1.65 1.75 -12.68
C PHE A 645 -2.49 2.95 -12.27
N GLY A 646 -2.48 3.98 -13.10
CA GLY A 646 -3.28 5.19 -12.94
C GLY A 646 -4.15 5.46 -14.16
N VAL A 647 -5.02 6.46 -14.03
CA VAL A 647 -5.77 7.04 -15.14
C VAL A 647 -5.05 8.30 -15.59
N ASP A 648 -4.85 8.47 -16.90
CA ASP A 648 -4.33 9.72 -17.44
C ASP A 648 -5.37 10.83 -17.24
N ILE A 649 -5.12 11.69 -16.26
CA ILE A 649 -5.95 12.84 -15.90
C ILE A 649 -5.41 14.17 -16.47
N SER A 650 -4.50 14.11 -17.46
CA SER A 650 -3.99 15.29 -18.15
C SER A 650 -5.11 16.08 -18.83
N SER A 651 -4.90 17.39 -19.05
CA SER A 651 -5.91 18.24 -19.71
C SER A 651 -6.26 17.82 -21.14
N SER A 652 -5.42 16.98 -21.76
CA SER A 652 -5.67 16.36 -23.07
C SER A 652 -6.56 15.11 -23.00
N SER A 653 -6.75 14.52 -21.82
CA SER A 653 -7.65 13.38 -21.65
C SER A 653 -9.09 13.83 -21.42
N ASN A 654 -10.05 13.02 -21.86
CA ASN A 654 -11.45 13.15 -21.47
C ASN A 654 -11.72 12.53 -20.07
N LEU A 655 -10.68 12.20 -19.31
CA LEU A 655 -10.76 11.50 -18.03
C LEU A 655 -10.28 12.36 -16.84
N THR A 656 -10.08 13.66 -17.04
CA THR A 656 -9.62 14.61 -16.00
C THR A 656 -10.40 14.58 -14.68
N ALA A 657 -11.67 14.17 -14.70
CA ALA A 657 -12.52 14.04 -13.51
C ALA A 657 -12.32 12.72 -12.73
N TYR A 658 -11.70 11.70 -13.33
CA TYR A 658 -11.51 10.36 -12.74
C TYR A 658 -10.23 10.31 -11.88
N ARG A 659 -10.22 11.07 -10.78
CA ARG A 659 -9.04 11.26 -9.92
C ARG A 659 -9.04 10.43 -8.64
N LEU A 660 -10.21 10.22 -8.05
CA LEU A 660 -10.36 9.55 -6.76
C LEU A 660 -11.12 8.24 -6.96
N PRO A 661 -10.42 7.11 -7.15
CA PRO A 661 -11.11 5.83 -7.28
C PRO A 661 -11.64 5.38 -5.91
N GLY A 662 -12.82 4.78 -5.90
CA GLY A 662 -13.54 4.29 -4.73
C GLY A 662 -13.66 2.76 -4.74
N SER A 663 -14.88 2.26 -4.54
CA SER A 663 -15.12 0.82 -4.59
C SER A 663 -14.96 0.26 -6.00
N VAL A 664 -14.68 -1.04 -6.04
CA VAL A 664 -14.31 -1.74 -7.27
C VAL A 664 -14.94 -3.12 -7.28
N VAL A 665 -15.43 -3.53 -8.45
CA VAL A 665 -15.79 -4.92 -8.75
C VAL A 665 -15.06 -5.38 -9.99
N ALA A 666 -14.85 -6.68 -10.13
CA ALA A 666 -14.18 -7.24 -11.30
C ALA A 666 -14.79 -8.58 -11.70
N THR A 667 -14.81 -8.85 -13.00
CA THR A 667 -15.32 -10.10 -13.57
C THR A 667 -14.84 -10.29 -14.99
N ASP A 668 -14.91 -11.54 -15.47
CA ASP A 668 -14.82 -11.83 -16.88
C ASP A 668 -16.15 -11.58 -17.58
N VAL A 669 -16.05 -10.97 -18.77
CA VAL A 669 -17.15 -10.67 -19.67
C VAL A 669 -16.71 -11.05 -21.07
N GLU A 670 -17.33 -12.07 -21.66
CA GLU A 670 -17.02 -12.54 -23.02
C GLU A 670 -15.53 -12.88 -23.24
N GLY A 671 -14.84 -13.34 -22.19
CA GLY A 671 -13.42 -13.67 -22.23
C GLY A 671 -12.46 -12.52 -21.93
N SER A 672 -12.97 -11.30 -21.71
CA SER A 672 -12.17 -10.17 -21.22
C SER A 672 -12.27 -10.02 -19.71
N SER A 673 -11.13 -9.88 -19.03
CA SER A 673 -11.01 -9.63 -17.60
C SER A 673 -11.10 -8.14 -17.29
N LEU A 674 -12.26 -7.73 -16.77
CA LEU A 674 -12.61 -6.32 -16.59
C LEU A 674 -12.76 -5.96 -15.11
N ALA A 675 -12.29 -4.77 -14.75
CA ALA A 675 -12.63 -4.11 -13.49
C ALA A 675 -13.52 -2.90 -13.74
N TYR A 676 -14.48 -2.66 -12.85
CA TYR A 676 -15.37 -1.51 -12.84
C TYR A 676 -15.14 -0.78 -11.53
N ILE A 677 -14.58 0.42 -11.63
CA ILE A 677 -14.15 1.22 -10.48
C ILE A 677 -15.04 2.45 -10.40
N ALA A 678 -15.65 2.66 -9.25
CA ALA A 678 -16.39 3.86 -8.94
C ALA A 678 -15.44 5.06 -8.80
N TYR A 679 -15.79 6.20 -9.40
CA TYR A 679 -15.07 7.45 -9.22
C TYR A 679 -16.02 8.53 -8.68
N PRO A 680 -16.10 8.67 -7.35
CA PRO A 680 -16.75 9.80 -6.68
C PRO A 680 -16.52 11.16 -7.35
N SER A 681 -15.27 11.42 -7.77
CA SER A 681 -14.86 12.69 -8.37
C SER A 681 -15.40 12.92 -9.78
N ALA A 682 -15.83 11.88 -10.49
CA ALA A 682 -16.30 11.94 -11.88
C ALA A 682 -17.80 11.71 -12.04
N ASP A 683 -18.51 11.50 -10.92
CA ASP A 683 -19.91 11.10 -10.89
C ASP A 683 -20.19 9.84 -11.75
N GLY A 684 -19.27 8.87 -11.75
CA GLY A 684 -19.34 7.76 -12.71
C GLY A 684 -18.47 6.55 -12.41
N VAL A 685 -18.55 5.57 -13.30
CA VAL A 685 -17.81 4.31 -13.23
C VAL A 685 -16.85 4.23 -14.40
N LEU A 686 -15.62 3.78 -14.14
CA LEU A 686 -14.62 3.52 -15.15
C LEU A 686 -14.43 2.02 -15.30
N GLN A 687 -14.66 1.50 -16.49
CA GLN A 687 -14.27 0.15 -16.87
C GLN A 687 -12.80 0.14 -17.29
N VAL A 688 -12.06 -0.83 -16.78
CA VAL A 688 -10.63 -1.08 -17.04
C VAL A 688 -10.48 -2.50 -17.57
N ALA A 689 -9.81 -2.68 -18.71
CA ALA A 689 -9.43 -4.02 -19.20
C ALA A 689 -8.05 -4.43 -18.69
N LEU A 690 -7.99 -5.41 -17.78
CA LEU A 690 -6.81 -5.70 -16.95
C LEU A 690 -5.64 -6.33 -17.75
N GLU A 691 -5.83 -7.51 -18.31
CA GLU A 691 -5.62 -7.92 -19.70
C GLU A 691 -4.96 -6.96 -20.73
N ASN A 692 -5.21 -5.65 -20.72
CA ASN A 692 -4.65 -4.71 -21.69
C ASN A 692 -3.97 -3.49 -21.06
N ILE A 693 -4.25 -3.17 -19.79
CA ILE A 693 -3.72 -2.00 -19.11
C ILE A 693 -2.19 -2.09 -19.01
N THR A 694 -1.52 -0.94 -19.11
CA THR A 694 -0.07 -0.87 -18.94
C THR A 694 0.23 -0.64 -17.47
N ASP A 695 0.99 -1.55 -16.86
CA ASP A 695 1.46 -1.39 -15.49
C ASP A 695 2.47 -0.24 -15.36
N ASN A 696 2.56 0.32 -14.16
CA ASN A 696 3.43 1.43 -13.78
C ASN A 696 3.28 2.67 -14.68
N ALA A 697 2.09 2.89 -15.25
CA ALA A 697 1.78 4.00 -16.13
C ALA A 697 0.39 4.60 -15.86
N ASP A 698 0.22 5.86 -16.28
CA ASP A 698 -1.09 6.48 -16.40
C ASP A 698 -1.69 6.11 -17.77
N ASN A 699 -2.89 5.51 -17.74
CA ASN A 699 -3.49 4.92 -18.92
C ASN A 699 -4.59 5.82 -19.49
N LEU A 700 -4.63 5.95 -20.81
CA LEU A 700 -5.71 6.61 -21.57
C LEU A 700 -6.52 5.61 -22.41
N GLN A 701 -5.86 4.55 -22.88
CA GLN A 701 -6.47 3.48 -23.68
C GLN A 701 -6.98 2.36 -22.78
N TYR A 702 -7.89 1.52 -23.31
CA TYR A 702 -8.47 0.38 -22.59
C TYR A 702 -9.28 0.76 -21.34
N LEU A 703 -9.66 2.04 -21.29
CA LEU A 703 -10.54 2.63 -20.31
C LEU A 703 -11.84 3.04 -21.00
N ARG A 704 -12.96 2.79 -20.34
CA ARG A 704 -14.28 3.24 -20.80
C ARG A 704 -15.06 3.87 -19.66
N ALA A 705 -15.38 5.15 -19.82
CA ALA A 705 -16.18 5.92 -18.89
C ALA A 705 -17.69 5.63 -19.06
N PHE A 706 -18.39 5.52 -17.94
CA PHE A 706 -19.85 5.48 -17.85
C PHE A 706 -20.28 6.56 -16.85
N GLN A 707 -21.21 7.42 -17.27
CA GLN A 707 -21.75 8.56 -16.50
C GLN A 707 -23.26 8.58 -16.57
#